data_AF-A0A2D5ZNR3-F1
#
_entry.id   AF-A0A2D5ZNR3-F1
#
_cell.length_a   1.000
_cell.length_b   1.000
_cell.length_c   1.000
_cell.angle_alpha   90.00
_cell.angle_beta   90.00
_cell.angle_gamma   90.00
#
_symmetry.space_group_name_H-M   'P 1'
#
loop_
_entity.id
_entity.type
_entity.pdbx_description
1 polymer ?
#
loop_
_entity_poly.entity_id
_entity_poly.type
_entity_poly.pdbx_seq_one_letter_code
_entity_poly.pdbx_strand_id
1 'polypeptide(L)'
;MEVRGVGSHSRRTAHGRTGAGGAFLFPPASRAAAGRRDLPRSPSDLALLPVSGPGECLPAPRQLVRSRVRPGSHGARRRDSVRTSFHRSAGHFGRCHLGLPQYVALVQGIHLAESHRSRRLALALFDHADDANPQPIHLLRVLMSPNHAPETVDPGPGTGLPGRWLVVLCAVTLFSVPIVQHVTELREPDTGGFRLPQCYDVFEFVPPVKELAGIRGLRDALDLLPTVPELRDYEQALERQSTVAAMVRPHVHAWLASVLRVGTERAWIGRDDWLFFAPGVTHLTAPGFLEARALTRRERSVAPWNAPAHPNPLTAIIDFRDQLAARGIDLVLMPVPSKAALHPEQWSARYTEEDGPLYSPSFDEFRRRLDAASVHLYDPSHDLWETRRKYGSAYLDTDSHWTPEGARAAAHGLARFLREELDPGNPSRPFEITAAVNVQNVGDVAVMLGLPSTLQESLRESVTIHPVSDSQGRKWRPDPQADVLVLGDSYSNIYSQGDLGWGEGAGFVEQLSVELGRPIDAIRMNAGGALSVRRALADAIARGNDRLAGKKMVIYEFAMHQLSWGDWKSIDLGTVAPASKIEEGSAVEGADAVVVTGRITAVSGIPEPGSTPYRDCIISVRLDEIRTEGPEFGNSTLMAYMWGLLDNRPTNAANFRPGQRVRLSLTPWTQVEDRLGSHQRIELDDPEIRRLVPYWAEPEGSTQTSPLAEPLEPSPARTTGTDSDPFRAGLIDRATDAEGRGETVVKGRDGWLYLVGEFLHLGMGRFTEQGPAGGSDPADAIVDFHQQLERAGIELLFVPVPAKAIIYPDEALPGWEGPNLASGARLDPYHQAFYSALRSQGVTVIDLVQDFRAARRAGGDPLFCRRDSHWSGTASRIVAERIVDVIRSRSWVQEERQVEMTTERRTVEIYGDLARNLADPAFGTEEMELDFVQRQATDPPEPIRPTESSPFLVLADSHGLIFHAGGDMHATGAGLPDHLALELGFPVDLIAVRGSGANAPRMTLARNPNRLRGKRCVLWIVNAPSLTRTIGGWQKIQVVP
;
A
#
# COMPACT_ATOMS: atom_id res chain seq x y z
N MET A 1 -25.92 -37.61 -76.99
CA MET A 1 -24.89 -37.46 -78.03
C MET A 1 -23.51 -37.57 -77.39
N GLU A 2 -22.52 -37.85 -78.23
CA GLU A 2 -21.07 -37.85 -78.04
C GLU A 2 -20.52 -36.52 -77.44
N VAL A 3 -19.23 -36.31 -77.06
CA VAL A 3 -17.95 -36.92 -77.49
C VAL A 3 -16.93 -37.10 -76.31
N ARG A 4 -15.90 -37.92 -76.56
CA ARG A 4 -14.65 -38.25 -75.83
C ARG A 4 -13.81 -37.02 -75.36
N GLY A 5 -12.81 -37.15 -74.47
CA GLY A 5 -12.34 -38.30 -73.66
C GLY A 5 -10.79 -38.46 -73.56
N VAL A 6 -10.33 -39.53 -72.86
CA VAL A 6 -8.93 -40.04 -72.74
C VAL A 6 -7.96 -39.21 -71.85
N GLY A 7 -7.15 -39.77 -70.94
CA GLY A 7 -6.98 -41.18 -70.52
C GLY A 7 -6.12 -41.37 -69.25
N SER A 8 -6.35 -42.46 -68.50
CA SER A 8 -5.40 -43.56 -68.20
C SER A 8 -4.27 -43.28 -67.18
N HIS A 9 -3.96 -44.12 -66.17
CA HIS A 9 -4.37 -45.49 -65.74
C HIS A 9 -3.89 -45.68 -64.25
N SER A 10 -4.20 -46.70 -63.41
CA SER A 10 -5.22 -47.79 -63.24
C SER A 10 -4.64 -48.86 -62.26
N ARG A 11 -5.27 -49.74 -61.45
CA ARG A 11 -6.64 -50.08 -60.93
C ARG A 11 -6.47 -50.34 -59.39
N ARG A 12 -7.16 -51.15 -58.54
CA ARG A 12 -8.27 -52.15 -58.58
C ARG A 12 -8.85 -52.41 -57.15
N THR A 13 -9.81 -51.64 -56.65
CA THR A 13 -11.24 -52.03 -56.44
C THR A 13 -11.58 -53.32 -55.65
N ALA A 14 -12.26 -53.19 -54.48
CA ALA A 14 -13.49 -53.93 -54.02
C ALA A 14 -13.68 -53.75 -52.48
N HIS A 15 -14.74 -53.14 -51.90
CA HIS A 15 -16.19 -53.47 -51.83
C HIS A 15 -16.57 -54.71 -50.97
N GLY A 16 -17.34 -54.53 -49.87
CA GLY A 16 -17.69 -55.64 -48.94
C GLY A 16 -18.66 -55.39 -47.75
N ARG A 17 -19.71 -54.58 -47.91
CA ARG A 17 -21.00 -54.53 -47.13
C ARG A 17 -21.16 -55.16 -45.71
N THR A 18 -21.71 -54.35 -44.79
CA THR A 18 -22.80 -54.60 -43.79
C THR A 18 -22.70 -55.65 -42.67
N GLY A 19 -23.09 -55.24 -41.45
CA GLY A 19 -23.57 -56.09 -40.35
C GLY A 19 -23.84 -55.25 -39.08
N ALA A 20 -24.97 -55.46 -38.36
CA ALA A 20 -25.36 -54.60 -37.23
C ALA A 20 -26.20 -55.29 -36.15
N GLY A 21 -26.06 -54.81 -34.90
CA GLY A 21 -27.07 -54.88 -33.83
C GLY A 21 -26.98 -56.05 -32.83
N GLY A 22 -27.42 -55.79 -31.59
CA GLY A 22 -27.76 -56.81 -30.59
C GLY A 22 -27.05 -56.67 -29.24
N ALA A 23 -27.80 -56.34 -28.19
CA ALA A 23 -27.39 -56.45 -26.77
C ALA A 23 -28.47 -57.22 -25.99
N PHE A 24 -28.15 -57.86 -24.85
CA PHE A 24 -29.03 -58.11 -23.67
C PHE A 24 -28.29 -58.89 -22.54
N LEU A 25 -28.96 -59.19 -21.42
CA LEU A 25 -28.43 -59.71 -20.13
C LEU A 25 -29.24 -60.96 -19.65
N PHE A 26 -28.96 -61.73 -18.59
CA PHE A 26 -28.15 -61.57 -17.35
C PHE A 26 -27.45 -62.90 -16.91
N PRO A 27 -26.43 -62.87 -16.02
CA PRO A 27 -25.67 -64.05 -15.56
C PRO A 27 -26.12 -64.64 -14.19
N PRO A 28 -25.89 -65.95 -13.92
CA PRO A 28 -26.25 -66.62 -12.66
C PRO A 28 -25.09 -67.01 -11.70
N ALA A 29 -25.46 -67.50 -10.51
CA ALA A 29 -24.65 -68.17 -9.47
C ALA A 29 -24.20 -69.60 -9.86
N SER A 30 -23.18 -70.26 -9.26
CA SER A 30 -22.09 -69.90 -8.30
C SER A 30 -20.98 -71.00 -8.41
N ARG A 31 -20.09 -71.41 -7.48
CA ARG A 31 -19.83 -71.32 -6.01
C ARG A 31 -18.34 -71.78 -5.79
N ALA A 32 -17.67 -71.80 -4.64
CA ALA A 32 -17.97 -71.54 -3.21
C ALA A 32 -16.75 -70.79 -2.55
N ALA A 33 -16.19 -70.96 -1.33
CA ALA A 33 -16.39 -71.90 -0.22
C ALA A 33 -16.09 -71.29 1.19
N ALA A 34 -14.81 -71.22 1.60
CA ALA A 34 -14.34 -70.88 2.96
C ALA A 34 -12.93 -70.25 2.93
N GLY A 35 -12.51 -69.35 3.83
CA GLY A 35 -13.20 -68.67 4.95
C GLY A 35 -12.23 -68.39 6.13
N ARG A 36 -12.55 -67.61 7.19
CA ARG A 36 -13.47 -66.46 7.41
C ARG A 36 -13.30 -66.00 8.88
N ARG A 37 -13.05 -64.71 9.15
CA ARG A 37 -13.34 -63.92 10.39
C ARG A 37 -12.44 -62.67 10.47
N ASP A 38 -12.79 -61.57 11.13
CA ASP A 38 -14.03 -60.76 11.09
C ASP A 38 -13.67 -59.32 11.61
N LEU A 39 -14.55 -58.34 11.38
CA LEU A 39 -14.37 -56.88 11.60
C LEU A 39 -14.66 -56.46 13.09
N PRO A 40 -14.74 -55.17 13.57
CA PRO A 40 -14.90 -53.88 12.83
C PRO A 40 -14.42 -52.51 13.45
N ARG A 41 -14.68 -51.42 12.70
CA ARG A 41 -15.09 -50.04 13.11
C ARG A 41 -14.11 -49.06 13.82
N SER A 42 -14.44 -47.77 13.62
CA SER A 42 -14.04 -46.56 14.37
C SER A 42 -15.31 -45.98 15.05
N PRO A 43 -15.24 -45.33 16.23
CA PRO A 43 -15.20 -43.85 16.26
C PRO A 43 -14.42 -43.18 17.44
N SER A 44 -14.19 -41.88 17.25
CA SER A 44 -14.03 -40.69 18.13
C SER A 44 -13.82 -40.72 19.67
N ASP A 45 -13.16 -39.63 20.12
CA ASP A 45 -13.43 -38.77 21.31
C ASP A 45 -12.57 -38.79 22.62
N LEU A 46 -12.37 -37.56 23.13
CA LEU A 46 -12.17 -37.09 24.54
C LEU A 46 -10.85 -37.31 25.34
N ALA A 47 -9.88 -36.42 25.08
CA ALA A 47 -9.39 -35.34 25.99
C ALA A 47 -8.63 -35.57 27.35
N LEU A 48 -7.98 -34.47 27.80
CA LEU A 48 -7.43 -34.12 29.15
C LEU A 48 -6.05 -34.68 29.61
N LEU A 49 -4.99 -33.83 29.49
CA LEU A 49 -4.22 -33.09 30.55
C LEU A 49 -4.10 -33.65 32.00
N PRO A 50 -3.20 -33.15 32.91
CA PRO A 50 -1.98 -32.29 32.80
C PRO A 50 -0.77 -32.75 33.72
N VAL A 51 0.19 -31.83 34.02
CA VAL A 51 0.94 -31.62 35.32
C VAL A 51 2.51 -31.72 35.35
N SER A 52 3.14 -30.54 35.48
CA SER A 52 4.36 -30.12 36.25
C SER A 52 5.80 -30.65 36.04
N GLY A 53 6.77 -29.73 36.25
CA GLY A 53 8.20 -29.95 36.56
C GLY A 53 8.48 -29.94 38.08
N PRO A 54 9.57 -29.34 38.65
CA PRO A 54 10.63 -28.47 38.08
C PRO A 54 12.09 -28.94 38.42
N GLY A 55 13.15 -28.13 38.18
CA GLY A 55 14.51 -28.40 38.73
C GLY A 55 15.72 -27.58 38.21
N GLU A 56 16.06 -26.50 38.91
CA GLU A 56 17.41 -25.97 39.29
C GLU A 56 18.67 -25.98 38.37
N CYS A 57 19.09 -24.76 37.97
CA CYS A 57 20.32 -24.04 38.38
C CYS A 57 21.78 -24.57 38.23
N LEU A 58 22.63 -23.63 37.73
CA LEU A 58 24.04 -23.31 38.13
C LEU A 58 25.23 -24.09 37.48
N PRO A 59 26.48 -23.52 37.49
CA PRO A 59 27.33 -23.52 36.28
C PRO A 59 28.74 -24.15 36.41
N ALA A 60 29.47 -24.18 35.28
CA ALA A 60 30.90 -24.51 35.18
C ALA A 60 31.81 -23.26 35.08
N PRO A 61 33.11 -23.31 35.46
CA PRO A 61 33.77 -22.16 36.08
C PRO A 61 34.92 -21.48 35.30
N ARG A 62 35.26 -20.26 35.71
CA ARG A 62 36.58 -19.63 35.50
C ARG A 62 37.55 -20.01 36.62
N GLN A 63 38.83 -20.22 36.31
CA GLN A 63 39.92 -19.91 37.25
C GLN A 63 41.21 -19.48 36.53
N LEU A 64 42.07 -18.73 37.24
CA LEU A 64 43.32 -18.18 36.74
C LEU A 64 44.51 -18.98 37.27
N VAL A 65 45.61 -19.03 36.52
CA VAL A 65 46.97 -19.09 37.10
C VAL A 65 47.82 -17.96 36.54
N ARG A 66 48.71 -17.43 37.38
CA ARG A 66 49.55 -16.24 37.11
C ARG A 66 50.94 -16.65 36.66
N SER A 67 51.64 -15.74 35.95
CA SER A 67 53.02 -15.39 36.32
C SER A 67 53.33 -13.93 35.95
N ARG A 68 54.39 -13.36 36.54
CA ARG A 68 54.88 -11.99 36.32
C ARG A 68 56.32 -12.07 35.79
N VAL A 69 56.77 -11.06 35.05
CA VAL A 69 58.01 -10.28 35.32
C VAL A 69 58.09 -9.06 34.36
N ARG A 70 58.92 -8.07 34.71
CA ARG A 70 59.20 -6.76 34.06
C ARG A 70 60.74 -6.54 34.08
N PRO A 71 61.31 -5.46 33.52
CA PRO A 71 61.15 -4.88 32.17
C PRO A 71 62.51 -4.45 31.53
N GLY A 72 62.49 -3.90 30.30
CA GLY A 72 63.59 -3.08 29.73
C GLY A 72 64.12 -3.58 28.38
N SER A 73 64.93 -2.81 27.63
CA SER A 73 65.17 -1.35 27.65
C SER A 73 66.08 -0.93 26.48
N HIS A 74 65.76 0.18 25.79
CA HIS A 74 66.59 0.83 24.74
C HIS A 74 66.82 0.02 23.44
N GLY A 75 67.20 0.71 22.35
CA GLY A 75 67.57 0.09 21.07
C GLY A 75 67.16 0.93 19.85
N ALA A 76 68.11 1.58 19.17
CA ALA A 76 67.83 2.58 18.15
C ALA A 76 67.73 2.04 16.71
N ARG A 77 67.00 2.81 15.87
CA ARG A 77 67.15 3.01 14.41
C ARG A 77 68.08 2.05 13.64
N ARG A 78 67.56 1.49 12.53
CA ARG A 78 68.14 1.75 11.19
C ARG A 78 67.14 1.50 10.06
N ARG A 79 67.42 2.12 8.91
CA ARG A 79 66.86 1.75 7.59
C ARG A 79 67.75 0.66 7.01
N ASP A 80 67.16 -0.24 6.23
CA ASP A 80 67.53 -0.60 4.85
C ASP A 80 66.47 -1.59 4.35
N SER A 81 65.76 -1.38 3.23
CA SER A 81 66.19 -1.18 1.84
C SER A 81 66.59 -2.48 1.13
N VAL A 82 65.71 -2.95 0.23
CA VAL A 82 66.00 -3.75 -0.98
C VAL A 82 64.71 -3.80 -1.83
N ARG A 83 64.85 -3.53 -3.13
CA ARG A 83 63.88 -3.89 -4.18
C ARG A 83 64.58 -4.91 -5.06
N THR A 84 63.98 -6.08 -5.30
CA THR A 84 64.33 -6.93 -6.47
C THR A 84 63.11 -7.70 -6.94
N SER A 85 62.86 -7.59 -8.25
CA SER A 85 61.74 -8.17 -8.99
C SER A 85 61.85 -9.69 -9.18
N PHE A 86 60.73 -10.36 -9.45
CA PHE A 86 60.69 -11.52 -10.35
C PHE A 86 59.36 -11.55 -11.14
N HIS A 87 59.35 -12.25 -12.27
CA HIS A 87 58.33 -12.10 -13.31
C HIS A 87 57.86 -13.47 -13.83
N ARG A 88 56.53 -13.71 -13.87
CA ARG A 88 55.83 -14.86 -14.50
C ARG A 88 56.15 -16.23 -13.85
N SER A 89 55.30 -17.27 -13.93
CA SER A 89 54.07 -17.50 -14.73
C SER A 89 53.06 -18.43 -14.03
N ALA A 90 51.77 -18.25 -14.33
CA ALA A 90 50.66 -19.24 -14.40
C ALA A 90 50.43 -20.26 -13.26
N GLY A 91 49.19 -20.36 -12.74
CA GLY A 91 48.81 -21.55 -11.94
C GLY A 91 47.55 -21.56 -11.05
N HIS A 92 46.35 -21.28 -11.59
CA HIS A 92 45.04 -21.71 -11.02
C HIS A 92 44.57 -21.20 -9.62
N PHE A 93 43.25 -21.36 -9.38
CA PHE A 93 42.48 -21.19 -8.13
C PHE A 93 42.64 -19.90 -7.30
N GLY A 94 41.61 -19.04 -7.36
CA GLY A 94 41.35 -17.99 -6.38
C GLY A 94 39.85 -17.63 -6.35
N ARG A 95 39.21 -17.64 -5.18
CA ARG A 95 37.79 -17.26 -5.02
C ARG A 95 37.63 -15.74 -5.10
N CYS A 96 36.53 -15.27 -5.66
CA CYS A 96 36.16 -13.85 -5.65
C CYS A 96 35.83 -13.39 -4.22
N HIS A 97 36.72 -12.60 -3.62
CA HIS A 97 36.39 -11.71 -2.50
C HIS A 97 36.55 -10.26 -2.99
N LEU A 98 35.44 -9.69 -3.48
CA LEU A 98 35.33 -8.26 -3.69
C LEU A 98 35.15 -7.57 -2.34
N GLY A 99 36.10 -6.73 -1.94
CA GLY A 99 36.09 -6.02 -0.66
C GLY A 99 36.13 -4.51 -0.83
N LEU A 100 35.11 -3.84 -0.28
CA LEU A 100 35.12 -2.47 0.27
C LEU A 100 35.67 -1.32 -0.61
N PRO A 101 34.79 -0.48 -1.22
CA PRO A 101 35.20 0.69 -2.00
C PRO A 101 35.63 1.92 -1.16
N GLN A 102 36.88 2.35 -1.35
CA GLN A 102 37.40 3.73 -1.56
C GLN A 102 36.82 5.00 -0.86
N TYR A 103 35.89 4.93 0.09
CA TYR A 103 35.12 6.09 0.61
C TYR A 103 35.85 7.02 1.62
N VAL A 104 37.12 7.36 1.37
CA VAL A 104 38.01 8.08 2.33
C VAL A 104 38.59 9.41 1.79
N ALA A 105 38.44 9.71 0.49
CA ALA A 105 39.22 10.76 -0.18
C ALA A 105 38.70 12.21 -0.06
N LEU A 106 37.54 12.48 0.55
CA LEU A 106 36.87 13.80 0.46
C LEU A 106 36.62 14.55 1.79
N VAL A 107 37.26 14.16 2.90
CA VAL A 107 37.20 14.92 4.17
C VAL A 107 38.59 15.18 4.75
N GLN A 108 39.41 15.96 4.04
CA GLN A 108 40.68 16.52 4.55
C GLN A 108 40.78 18.06 4.40
N GLY A 109 39.66 18.75 4.21
CA GLY A 109 39.63 20.22 4.11
C GLY A 109 39.67 20.95 5.45
N ILE A 110 39.13 20.37 6.52
CA ILE A 110 38.93 21.04 7.81
C ILE A 110 39.24 20.10 8.98
N HIS A 111 40.50 20.04 9.41
CA HIS A 111 40.89 19.62 10.76
C HIS A 111 42.33 20.04 11.08
N LEU A 112 42.47 21.14 11.82
CA LEU A 112 43.69 21.48 12.55
C LEU A 112 43.33 21.46 14.05
N ALA A 113 43.92 20.51 14.78
CA ALA A 113 43.59 20.15 16.17
C ALA A 113 42.17 19.50 16.32
N GLU A 114 41.84 18.75 17.38
CA GLU A 114 42.54 18.48 18.65
C GLU A 114 42.54 17.00 19.10
N SER A 115 43.53 16.65 19.92
CA SER A 115 43.56 15.55 20.93
C SER A 115 43.49 14.08 20.50
N HIS A 116 44.11 13.23 21.33
CA HIS A 116 44.21 11.78 21.13
C HIS A 116 43.01 10.96 21.65
N ARG A 117 42.03 11.57 22.34
CA ARG A 117 40.90 10.83 22.95
C ARG A 117 39.87 10.36 21.91
N SER A 118 39.59 11.19 20.91
CA SER A 118 38.52 10.98 19.91
C SER A 118 38.67 9.67 19.13
N ARG A 119 39.91 9.23 18.87
CA ARG A 119 40.22 7.98 18.14
C ARG A 119 39.72 6.70 18.82
N ARG A 120 39.50 6.68 20.15
CA ARG A 120 38.94 5.51 20.84
C ARG A 120 37.42 5.46 20.81
N LEU A 121 36.74 6.60 20.65
CA LEU A 121 35.27 6.63 20.54
C LEU A 121 34.83 6.16 19.16
N ALA A 122 35.49 6.65 18.09
CA ALA A 122 35.23 6.24 16.72
C ALA A 122 35.35 4.72 16.51
N LEU A 123 36.41 4.08 17.04
CA LEU A 123 36.61 2.64 16.92
C LEU A 123 35.60 1.78 17.69
N ALA A 124 34.88 2.34 18.66
CA ALA A 124 33.84 1.62 19.40
C ALA A 124 32.45 1.67 18.70
N LEU A 125 32.27 2.57 17.73
CA LEU A 125 31.01 2.74 17.00
C LEU A 125 30.91 1.84 15.75
N PHE A 126 32.04 1.41 15.18
CA PHE A 126 32.05 0.55 13.98
C PHE A 126 31.79 -0.94 14.26
N ASP A 127 32.06 -1.43 15.47
CA ASP A 127 31.98 -2.87 15.83
C ASP A 127 30.53 -3.37 16.02
N HIS A 128 29.52 -2.50 15.80
CA HIS A 128 28.08 -2.80 15.86
C HIS A 128 27.32 -2.27 14.61
N ALA A 129 28.02 -1.92 13.53
CA ALA A 129 27.43 -1.23 12.37
C ALA A 129 27.06 -2.14 11.16
N ASP A 130 27.34 -3.45 11.22
CA ASP A 130 27.13 -4.37 10.07
C ASP A 130 25.65 -4.62 9.69
N ASP A 131 24.70 -4.38 10.60
CA ASP A 131 23.26 -4.63 10.39
C ASP A 131 22.41 -3.34 10.25
N ALA A 132 23.00 -2.14 10.31
CA ALA A 132 22.28 -0.87 10.23
C ALA A 132 23.01 0.15 9.34
N ASN A 133 22.48 0.39 8.13
CA ASN A 133 23.01 1.35 7.16
C ASN A 133 22.41 2.76 7.40
N PRO A 134 23.13 3.73 7.99
CA PRO A 134 22.57 5.02 8.36
C PRO A 134 22.67 6.00 7.18
N GLN A 135 21.53 6.33 6.58
CA GLN A 135 21.46 7.35 5.52
C GLN A 135 21.61 8.75 6.13
N PRO A 136 22.55 9.61 5.66
CA PRO A 136 22.67 10.98 6.14
C PRO A 136 21.53 11.88 5.62
N ILE A 137 21.01 12.73 6.51
CA ILE A 137 19.86 13.61 6.25
C ILE A 137 20.33 14.84 5.45
N HIS A 138 19.70 15.11 4.29
CA HIS A 138 20.08 16.23 3.43
C HIS A 138 18.88 16.95 2.79
N LEU A 139 18.74 18.24 3.11
CA LEU A 139 17.73 19.18 2.58
C LEU A 139 17.73 19.33 1.05
N LEU A 140 18.74 18.80 0.36
CA LEU A 140 18.81 18.72 -1.11
C LEU A 140 17.61 17.96 -1.72
N ARG A 141 16.98 17.09 -0.92
CA ARG A 141 15.97 16.11 -1.33
C ARG A 141 14.57 16.70 -1.58
N VAL A 142 14.26 17.84 -0.95
CA VAL A 142 13.08 18.69 -1.26
C VAL A 142 13.15 19.31 -2.68
N LEU A 143 14.36 19.41 -3.25
CA LEU A 143 14.61 20.02 -4.57
C LEU A 143 14.97 19.01 -5.68
N MET A 144 15.36 17.79 -5.31
CA MET A 144 15.62 16.67 -6.22
C MET A 144 15.26 15.37 -5.52
N SER A 145 14.59 14.42 -6.19
CA SER A 145 14.19 13.15 -5.55
C SER A 145 15.08 11.94 -5.93
N PRO A 146 16.31 11.79 -5.40
CA PRO A 146 17.03 10.53 -5.43
C PRO A 146 16.83 9.74 -4.12
N ASN A 147 16.38 8.50 -4.23
CA ASN A 147 16.66 7.48 -3.21
C ASN A 147 17.78 6.52 -3.65
N HIS A 148 18.00 6.36 -4.96
CA HIS A 148 19.13 5.62 -5.53
C HIS A 148 19.79 6.47 -6.62
N ALA A 149 21.05 6.86 -6.40
CA ALA A 149 21.95 7.26 -7.47
C ALA A 149 22.80 6.03 -7.85
N PRO A 150 22.96 5.71 -9.15
CA PRO A 150 23.83 4.62 -9.58
C PRO A 150 25.30 4.95 -9.31
N GLU A 151 26.10 3.95 -8.94
CA GLU A 151 27.55 4.15 -8.76
C GLU A 151 28.23 4.45 -10.11
N THR A 152 28.94 5.59 -10.18
CA THR A 152 29.83 6.00 -11.29
C THR A 152 29.16 6.29 -12.65
N VAL A 153 28.63 7.51 -12.80
CA VAL A 153 28.67 8.18 -14.11
C VAL A 153 30.09 8.71 -14.31
N ASP A 154 30.76 8.28 -15.39
CA ASP A 154 32.03 8.86 -15.83
C ASP A 154 31.70 10.04 -16.78
N PRO A 155 32.00 11.30 -16.42
CA PRO A 155 31.59 12.45 -17.22
C PRO A 155 32.36 12.49 -18.55
N GLY A 156 31.66 12.15 -19.64
CA GLY A 156 32.22 12.16 -20.99
C GLY A 156 32.87 13.51 -21.34
N PRO A 157 33.99 13.51 -22.09
CA PRO A 157 34.82 14.71 -22.27
C PRO A 157 34.16 15.75 -23.19
N GLY A 158 33.30 16.61 -22.61
CA GLY A 158 32.61 17.68 -23.36
C GLY A 158 32.04 18.83 -22.52
N THR A 159 31.35 18.56 -21.41
CA THR A 159 30.61 19.59 -20.66
C THR A 159 31.45 20.27 -19.58
N GLY A 160 32.14 21.34 -19.97
CA GLY A 160 33.11 22.09 -19.15
C GLY A 160 32.53 22.94 -18.00
N LEU A 161 31.71 22.37 -17.12
CA LEU A 161 31.34 22.95 -15.82
C LEU A 161 32.14 22.26 -14.70
N PRO A 162 33.26 22.85 -14.22
CA PRO A 162 33.99 22.32 -13.07
C PRO A 162 33.05 22.10 -11.87
N GLY A 163 33.13 20.96 -11.17
CA GLY A 163 32.21 20.59 -10.08
C GLY A 163 32.09 21.62 -8.93
N ARG A 164 33.02 22.57 -8.83
CA ARG A 164 32.88 23.78 -7.99
C ARG A 164 31.67 24.62 -8.36
N TRP A 165 31.37 24.80 -9.65
CA TRP A 165 30.19 25.52 -10.14
C TRP A 165 28.90 24.74 -9.91
N LEU A 166 28.95 23.41 -9.98
CA LEU A 166 27.83 22.56 -9.58
C LEU A 166 27.50 22.77 -8.08
N VAL A 167 28.51 22.71 -7.21
CA VAL A 167 28.35 22.98 -5.77
C VAL A 167 27.87 24.42 -5.51
N VAL A 168 28.41 25.42 -6.22
CA VAL A 168 27.94 26.81 -6.11
C VAL A 168 26.49 26.95 -6.56
N LEU A 169 26.07 26.31 -7.66
CA LEU A 169 24.69 26.40 -8.13
C LEU A 169 23.72 25.64 -7.21
N CYS A 170 24.07 24.42 -6.77
CA CYS A 170 23.28 23.70 -5.77
C CYS A 170 23.13 24.51 -4.48
N ALA A 171 24.20 25.18 -4.01
CA ALA A 171 24.12 26.10 -2.87
C ALA A 171 23.21 27.30 -3.18
N VAL A 172 23.36 27.94 -4.36
CA VAL A 172 22.51 29.07 -4.78
C VAL A 172 21.04 28.65 -4.83
N THR A 173 20.66 27.49 -5.38
CA THR A 173 19.27 27.00 -5.38
C THR A 173 18.79 26.65 -3.97
N LEU A 174 19.62 25.95 -3.18
CA LEU A 174 19.30 25.53 -1.80
C LEU A 174 19.14 26.71 -0.83
N PHE A 175 19.78 27.85 -1.08
CA PHE A 175 19.53 29.09 -0.35
C PHE A 175 18.44 29.96 -1.02
N SER A 176 18.40 30.05 -2.35
CA SER A 176 17.45 30.95 -3.03
C SER A 176 16.01 30.48 -2.96
N VAL A 177 15.70 29.18 -2.96
CA VAL A 177 14.29 28.74 -2.83
C VAL A 177 13.74 29.08 -1.44
N PRO A 178 14.41 28.76 -0.31
CA PRO A 178 14.01 29.26 1.01
C PRO A 178 14.00 30.79 1.13
N ILE A 179 14.95 31.52 0.52
CA ILE A 179 14.97 32.99 0.56
C ILE A 179 13.82 33.59 -0.26
N VAL A 180 13.48 33.05 -1.43
CA VAL A 180 12.34 33.53 -2.24
C VAL A 180 11.03 33.19 -1.56
N GLN A 181 10.89 32.00 -0.97
CA GLN A 181 9.73 31.63 -0.16
C GLN A 181 9.57 32.55 1.06
N HIS A 182 10.65 32.78 1.81
CA HIS A 182 10.71 33.74 2.93
C HIS A 182 10.33 35.17 2.48
N VAL A 183 10.79 35.62 1.30
CA VAL A 183 10.48 36.95 0.76
C VAL A 183 9.07 37.05 0.16
N THR A 184 8.44 35.95 -0.27
CA THR A 184 7.01 35.95 -0.68
C THR A 184 6.08 35.88 0.52
N GLU A 185 6.36 35.02 1.49
CA GLU A 185 5.55 34.89 2.72
C GLU A 185 5.63 36.18 3.57
N LEU A 186 6.76 36.90 3.56
CA LEU A 186 6.89 38.26 4.12
C LEU A 186 6.29 39.39 3.25
N ARG A 187 5.65 39.08 2.12
CA ARG A 187 5.01 40.07 1.22
C ARG A 187 3.50 39.88 1.06
N GLU A 188 2.93 38.79 1.55
CA GLU A 188 1.47 38.64 1.60
C GLU A 188 0.91 39.61 2.65
N PRO A 189 -0.16 40.40 2.33
CA PRO A 189 -0.72 41.34 3.28
C PRO A 189 -1.31 40.64 4.51
N ASP A 190 -0.78 40.96 5.68
CA ASP A 190 -1.13 40.37 6.97
C ASP A 190 -2.65 40.47 7.27
N THR A 191 -3.25 39.31 7.56
CA THR A 191 -4.63 39.16 8.04
C THR A 191 -4.73 38.35 9.34
N GLY A 192 -3.60 38.03 9.99
CA GLY A 192 -3.54 37.02 11.07
C GLY A 192 -2.32 37.06 12.01
N GLY A 193 -1.46 38.07 11.94
CA GLY A 193 -0.30 38.25 12.83
C GLY A 193 1.02 37.74 12.26
N PHE A 194 2.12 38.07 12.94
CA PHE A 194 3.49 37.90 12.45
C PHE A 194 3.96 36.44 12.50
N ARG A 195 3.54 35.64 11.52
CA ARG A 195 4.01 34.26 11.30
C ARG A 195 5.40 34.26 10.65
N LEU A 196 6.30 33.39 11.12
CA LEU A 196 7.58 33.14 10.45
C LEU A 196 7.35 32.25 9.19
N PRO A 197 8.10 32.48 8.10
CA PRO A 197 8.01 31.64 6.90
C PRO A 197 8.32 30.15 7.14
N GLN A 198 7.66 29.26 6.38
CA GLN A 198 7.60 27.81 6.62
C GLN A 198 8.97 27.12 6.70
N CYS A 199 9.99 27.67 6.03
CA CYS A 199 11.36 27.16 6.09
C CYS A 199 12.05 27.34 7.46
N TYR A 200 11.40 28.04 8.40
CA TYR A 200 11.84 28.19 9.80
C TYR A 200 11.17 27.17 10.74
N ASP A 201 10.17 26.41 10.29
CA ASP A 201 9.54 25.33 11.05
C ASP A 201 10.59 24.23 11.39
N VAL A 202 11.72 24.16 10.65
CA VAL A 202 12.88 23.33 11.01
C VAL A 202 13.47 23.64 12.40
N PHE A 203 13.26 24.85 12.93
CA PHE A 203 13.70 25.23 14.27
C PHE A 203 12.80 24.68 15.39
N GLU A 204 11.62 24.14 15.07
CA GLU A 204 10.81 23.36 16.03
C GLU A 204 11.52 22.04 16.42
N PHE A 205 12.39 21.50 15.54
CA PHE A 205 13.25 20.35 15.84
C PHE A 205 14.57 20.70 16.55
N VAL A 206 14.78 21.96 16.96
CA VAL A 206 16.00 22.37 17.70
C VAL A 206 15.69 22.39 19.19
N PRO A 207 16.26 21.49 20.01
CA PRO A 207 15.96 21.42 21.43
C PRO A 207 16.26 22.75 22.15
N PRO A 208 15.40 23.22 23.06
CA PRO A 208 15.61 24.45 23.80
C PRO A 208 16.93 24.39 24.60
N VAL A 209 17.55 25.57 24.80
CA VAL A 209 18.92 25.70 25.35
C VAL A 209 19.13 24.98 26.70
N LYS A 210 18.07 24.74 27.48
CA LYS A 210 18.12 23.93 28.71
C LYS A 210 18.46 22.46 28.45
N GLU A 211 17.95 21.86 27.38
CA GLU A 211 18.13 20.44 27.04
C GLU A 211 19.50 20.20 26.41
N LEU A 212 19.96 21.13 25.57
CA LEU A 212 21.35 21.15 25.06
C LEU A 212 22.38 21.24 26.20
N ALA A 213 22.04 21.89 27.31
CA ALA A 213 22.88 21.93 28.52
C ALA A 213 22.82 20.63 29.37
N GLY A 214 21.88 19.72 29.06
CA GLY A 214 21.71 18.43 29.74
C GLY A 214 22.56 17.29 29.16
N ILE A 215 23.17 17.46 27.99
CA ILE A 215 23.93 16.41 27.29
C ILE A 215 25.20 16.03 28.07
N ARG A 216 25.26 14.80 28.58
CA ARG A 216 26.38 14.23 29.34
C ARG A 216 27.12 13.13 28.55
N GLY A 217 26.51 12.58 27.49
CA GLY A 217 27.08 11.53 26.66
C GLY A 217 26.56 11.51 25.22
N LEU A 218 27.16 10.62 24.41
CA LEU A 218 26.80 10.45 22.99
C LEU A 218 25.38 9.89 22.78
N ARG A 219 24.79 9.27 23.80
CA ARG A 219 23.46 8.65 23.71
C ARG A 219 22.36 9.70 23.81
N ASP A 220 22.45 10.56 24.82
CA ASP A 220 21.58 11.72 25.02
C ASP A 220 21.58 12.65 23.79
N ALA A 221 22.74 12.78 23.11
CA ALA A 221 22.87 13.52 21.86
C ALA A 221 22.29 12.81 20.61
N LEU A 222 21.95 11.52 20.70
CA LEU A 222 21.25 10.75 19.66
C LEU A 222 19.75 10.66 19.94
N ASP A 223 19.36 10.54 21.22
CA ASP A 223 17.96 10.57 21.67
C ASP A 223 17.29 11.95 21.47
N LEU A 224 18.09 13.02 21.27
CA LEU A 224 17.66 14.39 20.91
C LEU A 224 17.63 14.68 19.40
N LEU A 225 17.88 13.70 18.52
CA LEU A 225 17.76 13.89 17.07
C LEU A 225 16.35 13.50 16.60
N PRO A 226 15.70 14.31 15.74
CA PRO A 226 14.39 13.98 15.19
C PRO A 226 14.44 12.69 14.37
N THR A 227 13.38 11.89 14.43
CA THR A 227 13.36 10.56 13.82
C THR A 227 13.19 10.62 12.30
N VAL A 228 13.57 9.53 11.61
CA VAL A 228 13.47 9.44 10.14
C VAL A 228 12.03 9.63 9.61
N PRO A 229 10.96 9.15 10.29
CA PRO A 229 9.58 9.51 9.94
C PRO A 229 9.28 11.01 10.09
N GLU A 230 9.59 11.63 11.23
CA GLU A 230 9.28 13.04 11.50
C GLU A 230 9.97 13.97 10.49
N LEU A 231 11.25 13.70 10.19
CA LEU A 231 12.00 14.41 9.16
C LEU A 231 11.39 14.23 7.75
N ARG A 232 10.84 13.06 7.45
CA ARG A 232 10.22 12.75 6.16
C ARG A 232 8.80 13.33 6.03
N ASP A 233 8.09 13.50 7.14
CA ASP A 233 6.76 14.12 7.15
C ASP A 233 6.89 15.65 7.11
N TYR A 234 7.90 16.23 7.77
CA TYR A 234 8.35 17.62 7.55
C TYR A 234 8.76 17.86 6.09
N GLU A 235 9.61 17.00 5.52
CA GLU A 235 10.03 17.06 4.11
C GLU A 235 8.82 17.05 3.16
N GLN A 236 7.86 16.16 3.37
CA GLN A 236 6.61 16.13 2.60
C GLN A 236 5.70 17.35 2.84
N ALA A 237 5.66 17.92 4.05
CA ALA A 237 4.87 19.13 4.33
C ALA A 237 5.45 20.35 3.59
N LEU A 238 6.78 20.51 3.61
CA LEU A 238 7.49 21.53 2.84
C LEU A 238 7.25 21.36 1.33
N GLU A 239 7.36 20.12 0.83
CA GLU A 239 7.13 19.82 -0.59
C GLU A 239 5.69 20.04 -1.06
N ARG A 240 4.69 19.81 -0.19
CA ARG A 240 3.25 19.93 -0.54
C ARG A 240 2.71 21.35 -0.40
N GLN A 241 3.22 22.15 0.54
CA GLN A 241 2.67 23.47 0.88
C GLN A 241 3.42 24.64 0.23
N SER A 242 4.68 24.45 -0.20
CA SER A 242 5.45 25.51 -0.85
C SER A 242 4.96 25.80 -2.29
N THR A 243 4.09 26.79 -2.43
CA THR A 243 3.65 27.35 -3.73
C THR A 243 4.83 27.84 -4.57
N VAL A 244 5.88 28.37 -3.92
CA VAL A 244 7.13 28.76 -4.60
C VAL A 244 7.85 27.53 -5.14
N ALA A 245 7.96 26.43 -4.38
CA ALA A 245 8.50 25.19 -4.92
C ALA A 245 7.62 24.64 -6.05
N ALA A 246 6.29 24.71 -5.97
CA ALA A 246 5.42 24.27 -7.06
C ALA A 246 5.66 25.05 -8.37
N MET A 247 5.92 26.35 -8.28
CA MET A 247 6.24 27.20 -9.46
C MET A 247 7.68 27.02 -9.95
N VAL A 248 8.66 26.87 -9.05
CA VAL A 248 10.10 26.85 -9.38
C VAL A 248 10.61 25.45 -9.72
N ARG A 249 10.06 24.39 -9.10
CA ARG A 249 10.49 22.99 -9.28
C ARG A 249 10.45 22.53 -10.75
N PRO A 250 9.42 22.82 -11.57
CA PRO A 250 9.44 22.46 -13.00
C PRO A 250 10.57 23.12 -13.78
N HIS A 251 10.95 24.36 -13.45
CA HIS A 251 12.02 25.09 -14.14
C HIS A 251 13.41 24.70 -13.65
N VAL A 252 13.60 24.46 -12.35
CA VAL A 252 14.84 23.90 -11.80
C VAL A 252 15.06 22.48 -12.32
N HIS A 253 14.01 21.66 -12.35
CA HIS A 253 14.05 20.30 -12.87
C HIS A 253 14.33 20.27 -14.38
N ALA A 254 13.71 21.16 -15.16
CA ALA A 254 14.07 21.35 -16.57
C ALA A 254 15.54 21.71 -16.78
N TRP A 255 16.11 22.56 -15.93
CA TRP A 255 17.53 22.91 -15.97
C TRP A 255 18.42 21.73 -15.57
N LEU A 256 18.07 21.00 -14.50
CA LEU A 256 18.77 19.78 -14.05
C LEU A 256 18.78 18.69 -15.12
N ALA A 257 17.64 18.48 -15.79
CA ALA A 257 17.50 17.53 -16.88
C ALA A 257 18.32 17.93 -18.11
N SER A 258 18.16 19.16 -18.60
CA SER A 258 18.80 19.62 -19.85
C SER A 258 20.30 19.91 -19.73
N VAL A 259 20.80 20.34 -18.56
CA VAL A 259 22.21 20.75 -18.38
C VAL A 259 23.06 19.69 -17.67
N LEU A 260 22.45 18.88 -16.80
CA LEU A 260 23.16 17.87 -16.00
C LEU A 260 22.68 16.43 -16.22
N ARG A 261 21.63 16.22 -17.03
CA ARG A 261 20.99 14.90 -17.27
C ARG A 261 20.61 14.16 -15.99
N VAL A 262 20.09 14.91 -15.01
CA VAL A 262 19.50 14.35 -13.78
C VAL A 262 18.00 14.10 -13.99
N GLY A 263 17.54 12.88 -13.66
CA GLY A 263 16.14 12.48 -13.72
C GLY A 263 15.45 12.37 -12.35
N THR A 264 14.28 11.72 -12.31
CA THR A 264 13.45 11.50 -11.11
C THR A 264 13.69 10.14 -10.45
N GLU A 265 12.94 9.84 -9.38
CA GLU A 265 12.84 8.47 -8.85
C GLU A 265 12.20 7.45 -9.80
N ARG A 266 11.56 7.88 -10.90
CA ARG A 266 10.82 7.02 -11.85
C ARG A 266 11.36 7.04 -13.29
N ALA A 267 11.96 8.16 -13.70
CA ALA A 267 12.45 8.42 -15.05
C ALA A 267 13.91 8.88 -15.02
N TRP A 268 14.83 8.09 -15.54
CA TRP A 268 16.28 8.37 -15.56
C TRP A 268 16.75 8.78 -16.96
N ILE A 269 17.54 9.84 -17.06
CA ILE A 269 18.08 10.33 -18.33
C ILE A 269 19.39 9.60 -18.64
N GLY A 270 19.52 9.08 -19.85
CA GLY A 270 20.70 8.38 -20.33
C GLY A 270 21.58 9.21 -21.27
N ARG A 271 22.26 8.51 -22.16
CA ARG A 271 22.94 9.10 -23.31
C ARG A 271 21.95 9.51 -24.37
N ASP A 272 22.38 10.45 -25.21
CA ASP A 272 21.70 10.85 -26.44
C ASP A 272 20.19 11.11 -26.27
N ASP A 273 19.85 11.68 -25.10
CA ASP A 273 18.54 12.09 -24.57
C ASP A 273 17.48 10.96 -24.38
N TRP A 274 17.92 9.70 -24.42
CA TRP A 274 17.12 8.53 -24.04
C TRP A 274 16.63 8.58 -22.59
N LEU A 275 15.38 8.15 -22.36
CA LEU A 275 14.76 8.11 -21.03
C LEU A 275 14.44 6.68 -20.58
N PHE A 276 14.88 6.30 -19.39
CA PHE A 276 14.74 4.96 -18.84
C PHE A 276 13.77 4.90 -17.65
N PHE A 277 12.82 3.97 -17.69
CA PHE A 277 11.96 3.68 -16.54
C PHE A 277 12.79 3.04 -15.41
N ALA A 278 12.90 3.73 -14.27
CA ALA A 278 13.84 3.41 -13.20
C ALA A 278 13.70 1.99 -12.61
N PRO A 279 12.49 1.41 -12.41
CA PRO A 279 12.34 0.01 -11.99
C PRO A 279 12.93 -1.00 -12.99
N GLY A 280 12.95 -0.65 -14.29
CA GLY A 280 13.53 -1.46 -15.36
C GLY A 280 15.06 -1.47 -15.38
N VAL A 281 15.71 -0.38 -14.94
CA VAL A 281 17.17 -0.34 -14.70
C VAL A 281 17.48 -1.02 -13.36
N THR A 282 16.70 -0.73 -12.32
CA THR A 282 16.92 -1.26 -10.96
C THR A 282 16.74 -2.79 -10.90
N HIS A 283 15.91 -3.39 -11.76
CA HIS A 283 15.82 -4.85 -11.91
C HIS A 283 17.16 -5.52 -12.29
N LEU A 284 17.99 -4.83 -13.08
CA LEU A 284 19.28 -5.33 -13.58
C LEU A 284 20.43 -5.06 -12.60
N THR A 285 20.34 -3.99 -11.80
CA THR A 285 21.41 -3.54 -10.88
C THR A 285 21.19 -3.94 -9.42
N ALA A 286 19.97 -4.34 -9.03
CA ALA A 286 19.67 -4.85 -7.70
C ALA A 286 20.20 -6.30 -7.49
N PRO A 287 20.30 -6.77 -6.23
CA PRO A 287 20.47 -8.19 -5.93
C PRO A 287 19.40 -9.06 -6.60
N GLY A 288 19.74 -10.30 -6.90
CA GLY A 288 18.90 -11.21 -7.67
C GLY A 288 17.54 -11.44 -6.99
N PHE A 289 16.46 -11.39 -7.77
CA PHE A 289 15.08 -11.48 -7.26
C PHE A 289 14.72 -12.83 -6.61
N LEU A 290 15.53 -13.88 -6.79
CA LEU A 290 15.39 -15.17 -6.11
C LEU A 290 16.33 -15.33 -4.89
N GLU A 291 17.16 -14.34 -4.57
CA GLU A 291 18.00 -14.39 -3.37
C GLU A 291 17.15 -14.33 -2.10
N ALA A 292 17.40 -15.22 -1.14
CA ALA A 292 16.67 -15.26 0.13
C ALA A 292 16.70 -13.91 0.88
N ARG A 293 17.81 -13.16 0.78
CA ARG A 293 17.92 -11.80 1.36
C ARG A 293 17.03 -10.78 0.66
N ALA A 294 16.79 -10.90 -0.65
CA ALA A 294 15.89 -10.04 -1.40
C ALA A 294 14.42 -10.38 -1.08
N LEU A 295 14.07 -11.67 -1.11
CA LEU A 295 12.73 -12.17 -0.76
C LEU A 295 12.33 -11.77 0.67
N THR A 296 13.16 -12.07 1.68
CA THR A 296 12.88 -11.71 3.08
C THR A 296 12.92 -10.20 3.33
N ARG A 297 13.64 -9.41 2.51
CA ARG A 297 13.52 -7.94 2.56
C ARG A 297 12.15 -7.49 2.04
N ARG A 298 11.67 -8.05 0.94
CA ARG A 298 10.37 -7.69 0.34
C ARG A 298 9.17 -8.14 1.18
N GLU A 299 9.23 -9.32 1.81
CA GLU A 299 8.27 -9.79 2.82
C GLU A 299 8.13 -8.82 4.01
N ARG A 300 9.21 -8.11 4.37
CA ARG A 300 9.26 -7.19 5.50
C ARG A 300 9.04 -5.72 5.13
N SER A 301 9.16 -5.35 3.86
CA SER A 301 8.97 -3.97 3.40
C SER A 301 7.49 -3.65 3.22
N VAL A 302 6.83 -3.28 4.31
CA VAL A 302 5.42 -2.84 4.31
C VAL A 302 5.35 -1.33 4.10
N ALA A 303 4.65 -0.89 3.05
CA ALA A 303 4.13 0.48 2.97
C ALA A 303 2.83 0.55 3.80
N PRO A 304 2.54 1.65 4.54
CA PRO A 304 1.46 1.67 5.56
C PRO A 304 0.05 1.29 5.09
N TRP A 305 -0.21 1.36 3.78
CA TRP A 305 -1.54 1.20 3.17
C TRP A 305 -1.72 -0.09 2.37
N ASN A 306 -0.66 -0.90 2.17
CA ASN A 306 -0.70 -2.12 1.35
C ASN A 306 -0.45 -3.38 2.18
N ALA A 307 -1.04 -4.50 1.74
CA ALA A 307 -0.60 -5.82 2.18
C ALA A 307 0.86 -6.07 1.74
N PRO A 308 1.65 -6.88 2.48
CA PRO A 308 2.99 -7.27 2.04
C PRO A 308 2.88 -8.08 0.74
N ALA A 309 3.46 -7.56 -0.34
CA ALA A 309 3.48 -8.23 -1.63
C ALA A 309 4.22 -9.57 -1.53
N HIS A 310 3.62 -10.64 -2.04
CA HIS A 310 4.23 -11.98 -2.11
C HIS A 310 5.39 -11.93 -3.12
N PRO A 311 6.66 -12.07 -2.71
CA PRO A 311 7.75 -11.61 -3.57
C PRO A 311 8.31 -12.67 -4.53
N ASN A 312 7.88 -13.93 -4.41
CA ASN A 312 8.47 -15.07 -5.10
C ASN A 312 7.69 -15.44 -6.38
N PRO A 313 8.18 -15.11 -7.60
CA PRO A 313 7.48 -15.40 -8.84
C PRO A 313 7.31 -16.89 -9.14
N LEU A 314 8.30 -17.72 -8.75
CA LEU A 314 8.29 -19.14 -9.10
C LEU A 314 7.11 -19.90 -8.46
N THR A 315 6.73 -19.54 -7.23
CA THR A 315 5.58 -20.19 -6.57
C THR A 315 4.29 -19.94 -7.34
N ALA A 316 3.98 -18.68 -7.66
CA ALA A 316 2.73 -18.33 -8.35
C ALA A 316 2.70 -18.76 -9.82
N ILE A 317 3.84 -18.79 -10.52
CA ILE A 317 3.90 -19.24 -11.92
C ILE A 317 3.73 -20.76 -12.03
N ILE A 318 4.37 -21.54 -11.14
CA ILE A 318 4.25 -23.01 -11.15
C ILE A 318 2.84 -23.42 -10.71
N ASP A 319 2.29 -22.81 -9.66
CA ASP A 319 0.89 -22.96 -9.22
C ASP A 319 -0.10 -22.68 -10.37
N PHE A 320 0.06 -21.55 -11.06
CA PHE A 320 -0.77 -21.20 -12.21
C PHE A 320 -0.63 -22.19 -13.38
N ARG A 321 0.60 -22.68 -13.66
CA ARG A 321 0.82 -23.75 -14.65
C ARG A 321 0.08 -25.02 -14.25
N ASP A 322 0.28 -25.50 -13.03
CA ASP A 322 -0.29 -26.77 -12.54
C ASP A 322 -1.81 -26.78 -12.66
N GLN A 323 -2.46 -25.65 -12.36
CA GLN A 323 -3.89 -25.47 -12.55
C GLN A 323 -4.31 -25.46 -14.03
N LEU A 324 -3.54 -24.85 -14.94
CA LEU A 324 -3.82 -24.88 -16.39
C LEU A 324 -3.61 -26.29 -16.97
N ALA A 325 -2.51 -26.97 -16.62
CA ALA A 325 -2.23 -28.33 -17.05
C ALA A 325 -3.28 -29.33 -16.56
N ALA A 326 -3.85 -29.13 -15.36
CA ALA A 326 -4.99 -29.91 -14.87
C ALA A 326 -6.27 -29.76 -15.72
N ARG A 327 -6.35 -28.75 -16.59
CA ARG A 327 -7.43 -28.53 -17.58
C ARG A 327 -7.01 -28.95 -19.01
N GLY A 328 -5.78 -29.44 -19.20
CA GLY A 328 -5.21 -29.74 -20.53
C GLY A 328 -4.80 -28.50 -21.31
N ILE A 329 -4.36 -27.44 -20.62
CA ILE A 329 -3.99 -26.15 -21.20
C ILE A 329 -2.51 -25.87 -20.92
N ASP A 330 -1.75 -25.58 -21.97
CA ASP A 330 -0.32 -25.26 -21.86
C ASP A 330 -0.11 -23.79 -21.44
N LEU A 331 0.86 -23.54 -20.55
CA LEU A 331 1.29 -22.19 -20.18
C LEU A 331 2.60 -21.84 -20.90
N VAL A 332 2.57 -20.76 -21.67
CA VAL A 332 3.74 -20.13 -22.28
C VAL A 332 4.01 -18.80 -21.60
N LEU A 333 5.08 -18.72 -20.82
CA LEU A 333 5.51 -17.52 -20.13
C LEU A 333 6.35 -16.63 -21.06
N MET A 334 6.07 -15.32 -21.08
CA MET A 334 6.78 -14.33 -21.89
C MET A 334 7.17 -13.09 -21.06
N PRO A 335 8.29 -13.14 -20.32
CA PRO A 335 8.81 -11.96 -19.62
C PRO A 335 9.48 -11.00 -20.62
N VAL A 336 8.89 -9.84 -20.89
CA VAL A 336 9.42 -8.83 -21.81
C VAL A 336 10.57 -8.07 -21.15
N PRO A 337 11.80 -8.03 -21.71
CA PRO A 337 12.93 -7.35 -21.09
C PRO A 337 12.70 -5.83 -20.95
N SER A 338 13.42 -5.19 -20.04
CA SER A 338 13.37 -3.73 -19.92
C SER A 338 14.20 -3.06 -21.02
N LYS A 339 13.88 -1.81 -21.38
CA LYS A 339 14.69 -1.00 -22.32
C LYS A 339 16.18 -0.96 -21.93
N ALA A 340 16.48 -0.97 -20.64
CA ALA A 340 17.85 -0.99 -20.11
C ALA A 340 18.61 -2.31 -20.33
N ALA A 341 17.90 -3.43 -20.51
CA ALA A 341 18.49 -4.72 -20.86
C ALA A 341 18.86 -4.81 -22.34
N LEU A 342 18.06 -4.13 -23.19
CA LEU A 342 18.14 -4.16 -24.64
C LEU A 342 18.91 -2.96 -25.24
N HIS A 343 19.13 -1.90 -24.47
CA HIS A 343 19.95 -0.74 -24.83
C HIS A 343 20.90 -0.30 -23.69
N PRO A 344 21.78 -1.19 -23.21
CA PRO A 344 22.71 -0.89 -22.13
C PRO A 344 23.77 0.14 -22.53
N GLU A 345 24.13 0.25 -23.82
CA GLU A 345 25.03 1.29 -24.33
C GLU A 345 24.48 2.70 -24.16
N GLN A 346 23.16 2.88 -24.27
CA GLN A 346 22.49 4.16 -24.03
C GLN A 346 22.37 4.50 -22.53
N TRP A 347 22.58 3.52 -21.65
CA TRP A 347 22.73 3.75 -20.21
C TRP A 347 24.19 4.03 -19.81
N SER A 348 25.15 3.29 -20.37
CA SER A 348 26.57 3.45 -20.04
C SER A 348 27.50 3.11 -21.20
N ALA A 349 28.44 4.01 -21.48
CA ALA A 349 29.49 3.86 -22.50
C ALA A 349 30.53 2.74 -22.20
N ARG A 350 30.29 1.91 -21.17
CA ARG A 350 31.04 0.67 -20.92
C ARG A 350 30.49 -0.51 -21.74
N TYR A 351 29.26 -0.42 -22.23
CA TYR A 351 28.62 -1.43 -23.08
C TYR A 351 28.63 -1.00 -24.55
N THR A 352 28.53 -2.01 -25.42
CA THR A 352 28.62 -1.91 -26.88
C THR A 352 27.53 -2.77 -27.54
N GLU A 353 27.43 -2.72 -28.86
CA GLU A 353 26.51 -3.59 -29.62
C GLU A 353 26.89 -5.08 -29.57
N GLU A 354 28.09 -5.43 -29.09
CA GLU A 354 28.60 -6.81 -29.03
C GLU A 354 28.28 -7.54 -27.71
N ASP A 355 27.90 -6.82 -26.64
CA ASP A 355 27.74 -7.40 -25.28
C ASP A 355 26.50 -8.29 -25.09
N GLY A 356 25.48 -8.13 -25.94
CA GLY A 356 24.21 -8.88 -25.86
C GLY A 356 23.21 -8.36 -24.80
N PRO A 357 21.99 -8.92 -24.76
CA PRO A 357 20.97 -8.57 -23.76
C PRO A 357 21.46 -8.79 -22.32
N LEU A 358 21.25 -7.79 -21.45
CA LEU A 358 21.57 -7.93 -20.02
C LEU A 358 20.42 -8.56 -19.24
N TYR A 359 20.75 -9.40 -18.25
CA TYR A 359 19.77 -10.06 -17.40
C TYR A 359 20.08 -9.86 -15.91
N SER A 360 19.05 -9.86 -15.07
CA SER A 360 19.20 -9.86 -13.60
C SER A 360 19.89 -11.15 -13.13
N PRO A 361 20.77 -11.14 -12.10
CA PRO A 361 21.55 -12.31 -11.67
C PRO A 361 20.75 -13.58 -11.31
N SER A 362 19.44 -13.46 -11.04
CA SER A 362 18.56 -14.62 -10.80
C SER A 362 17.92 -15.22 -12.06
N PHE A 363 18.01 -14.58 -13.23
CA PHE A 363 17.25 -15.01 -14.42
C PHE A 363 17.65 -16.41 -14.92
N ASP A 364 18.94 -16.75 -14.83
CA ASP A 364 19.45 -18.08 -15.18
C ASP A 364 18.90 -19.19 -14.28
N GLU A 365 18.74 -18.91 -12.98
CA GLU A 365 18.14 -19.84 -12.02
C GLU A 365 16.62 -19.91 -12.17
N PHE A 366 15.98 -18.77 -12.45
CA PHE A 366 14.56 -18.68 -12.80
C PHE A 366 14.25 -19.57 -14.01
N ARG A 367 15.00 -19.41 -15.11
CA ARG A 367 14.89 -20.25 -16.33
C ARG A 367 15.06 -21.74 -16.02
N ARG A 368 16.12 -22.14 -15.29
CA ARG A 368 16.33 -23.55 -14.89
C ARG A 368 15.17 -24.10 -14.06
N ARG A 369 14.59 -23.30 -13.16
CA ARG A 369 13.50 -23.74 -12.28
C ARG A 369 12.13 -23.75 -12.96
N LEU A 370 11.93 -22.97 -14.03
CA LEU A 370 10.78 -23.08 -14.92
C LEU A 370 10.89 -24.31 -15.83
N ASP A 371 12.06 -24.56 -16.43
CA ASP A 371 12.35 -25.75 -17.25
C ASP A 371 12.20 -27.05 -16.44
N ALA A 372 12.81 -27.13 -15.25
CA ALA A 372 12.66 -28.26 -14.32
C ALA A 372 11.22 -28.41 -13.78
N ALA A 373 10.39 -27.37 -13.89
CA ALA A 373 8.97 -27.44 -13.61
C ALA A 373 8.12 -27.69 -14.87
N SER A 374 8.69 -27.76 -16.07
CA SER A 374 7.99 -27.86 -17.37
C SER A 374 6.99 -26.72 -17.61
N VAL A 375 7.46 -25.48 -17.43
CA VAL A 375 6.81 -24.25 -17.89
C VAL A 375 7.49 -23.80 -19.18
N HIS A 376 6.75 -23.64 -20.28
CA HIS A 376 7.33 -23.15 -21.52
C HIS A 376 7.70 -21.67 -21.36
N LEU A 377 8.94 -21.31 -21.69
CA LEU A 377 9.46 -19.95 -21.55
C LEU A 377 9.91 -19.42 -22.92
N TYR A 378 9.20 -18.44 -23.45
CA TYR A 378 9.65 -17.67 -24.61
C TYR A 378 10.27 -16.35 -24.12
N ASP A 379 11.57 -16.20 -24.36
CA ASP A 379 12.32 -14.97 -24.04
C ASP A 379 12.51 -14.14 -25.34
N PRO A 380 11.78 -13.03 -25.51
CA PRO A 380 11.86 -12.22 -26.73
C PRO A 380 13.17 -11.41 -26.85
N SER A 381 14.06 -11.44 -25.85
CA SER A 381 15.27 -10.62 -25.81
C SER A 381 16.18 -10.77 -27.03
N HIS A 382 16.27 -11.99 -27.60
CA HIS A 382 17.05 -12.23 -28.83
C HIS A 382 16.41 -11.58 -30.07
N ASP A 383 15.10 -11.82 -30.27
CA ASP A 383 14.39 -11.32 -31.44
C ASP A 383 14.23 -9.79 -31.40
N LEU A 384 14.15 -9.20 -30.21
CA LEU A 384 14.27 -7.76 -29.97
C LEU A 384 15.70 -7.24 -30.22
N TRP A 385 16.75 -7.98 -29.84
CA TRP A 385 18.14 -7.54 -30.06
C TRP A 385 18.50 -7.48 -31.56
N GLU A 386 18.14 -8.50 -32.33
CA GLU A 386 18.33 -8.47 -33.79
C GLU A 386 17.46 -7.41 -34.48
N THR A 387 16.28 -7.09 -33.91
CA THR A 387 15.46 -5.96 -34.36
C THR A 387 16.16 -4.62 -34.15
N ARG A 388 16.78 -4.40 -32.98
CA ARG A 388 17.56 -3.19 -32.69
C ARG A 388 18.72 -3.02 -33.69
N ARG A 389 19.43 -4.10 -34.02
CA ARG A 389 20.54 -4.09 -34.99
C ARG A 389 20.10 -3.83 -36.43
N LYS A 390 18.84 -4.13 -36.76
CA LYS A 390 18.26 -3.96 -38.10
C LYS A 390 17.58 -2.60 -38.32
N TYR A 391 16.97 -2.05 -37.27
CA TYR A 391 16.15 -0.83 -37.34
C TYR A 391 16.71 0.36 -36.52
N GLY A 392 17.85 0.18 -35.85
CA GLY A 392 18.47 1.18 -34.96
C GLY A 392 17.99 1.07 -33.52
N SER A 393 16.70 0.77 -33.30
CA SER A 393 16.14 0.52 -31.98
C SER A 393 15.06 -0.56 -31.99
N ALA A 394 14.86 -1.19 -30.83
CA ALA A 394 13.71 -2.05 -30.54
C ALA A 394 12.73 -1.41 -29.53
N TYR A 395 13.07 -0.23 -29.00
CA TYR A 395 12.27 0.53 -28.03
C TYR A 395 12.14 1.99 -28.44
N LEU A 396 11.06 2.63 -28.00
CA LEU A 396 10.90 4.08 -28.09
C LEU A 396 11.97 4.78 -27.24
N ASP A 397 12.45 5.95 -27.65
CA ASP A 397 13.55 6.66 -26.98
C ASP A 397 13.07 7.31 -25.67
N THR A 398 11.83 7.81 -25.61
CA THR A 398 11.26 8.58 -24.48
C THR A 398 10.12 7.87 -23.73
N ASP A 399 9.74 6.67 -24.19
CA ASP A 399 8.74 5.78 -23.60
C ASP A 399 9.38 4.48 -23.06
N SER A 400 8.68 3.73 -22.21
CA SER A 400 9.16 2.50 -21.58
C SER A 400 8.99 1.26 -22.46
N HIS A 401 8.14 1.33 -23.48
CA HIS A 401 7.75 0.21 -24.33
C HIS A 401 8.61 0.02 -25.59
N TRP A 402 8.42 -1.12 -26.25
CA TRP A 402 9.01 -1.45 -27.55
C TRP A 402 8.53 -0.51 -28.67
N THR A 403 9.25 -0.47 -29.80
CA THR A 403 8.75 0.12 -31.07
C THR A 403 7.68 -0.77 -31.73
N PRO A 404 6.95 -0.31 -32.78
CA PRO A 404 6.07 -1.17 -33.55
C PRO A 404 6.83 -2.34 -34.19
N GLU A 405 8.07 -2.11 -34.63
CA GLU A 405 9.00 -3.13 -35.12
C GLU A 405 9.35 -4.14 -34.01
N GLY A 406 9.64 -3.68 -32.79
CA GLY A 406 9.92 -4.53 -31.62
C GLY A 406 8.72 -5.39 -31.24
N ALA A 407 7.52 -4.81 -31.16
CA ALA A 407 6.28 -5.54 -30.92
C ALA A 407 6.02 -6.62 -31.98
N ARG A 408 6.23 -6.29 -33.26
CA ARG A 408 6.07 -7.23 -34.38
C ARG A 408 7.13 -8.33 -34.39
N ALA A 409 8.37 -8.01 -34.02
CA ALA A 409 9.44 -9.01 -33.90
C ALA A 409 9.16 -9.99 -32.75
N ALA A 410 8.72 -9.48 -31.60
CA ALA A 410 8.32 -10.31 -30.47
C ALA A 410 7.12 -11.22 -30.84
N ALA A 411 6.13 -10.70 -31.58
CA ALA A 411 4.99 -11.47 -32.08
C ALA A 411 5.40 -12.55 -33.11
N HIS A 412 6.29 -12.22 -34.03
CA HIS A 412 6.82 -13.16 -35.03
C HIS A 412 7.68 -14.26 -34.38
N GLY A 413 8.56 -13.89 -33.45
CA GLY A 413 9.41 -14.81 -32.69
C GLY A 413 8.60 -15.76 -31.80
N LEU A 414 7.57 -15.25 -31.12
CA LEU A 414 6.63 -16.09 -30.38
C LEU A 414 5.86 -17.02 -31.33
N ALA A 415 5.30 -16.51 -32.44
CA ALA A 415 4.60 -17.33 -33.40
C ALA A 415 5.49 -18.43 -34.00
N ARG A 416 6.79 -18.16 -34.18
CA ARG A 416 7.81 -19.16 -34.54
C ARG A 416 7.98 -20.20 -33.43
N PHE A 417 8.30 -19.77 -32.19
CA PHE A 417 8.44 -20.65 -31.03
C PHE A 417 7.23 -21.59 -30.83
N LEU A 418 6.00 -21.05 -30.92
CA LEU A 418 4.77 -21.84 -30.77
C LEU A 418 4.62 -22.91 -31.87
N ARG A 419 5.02 -22.62 -33.11
CA ARG A 419 5.04 -23.59 -34.21
C ARG A 419 6.14 -24.65 -34.07
N GLU A 420 7.23 -24.31 -33.40
CA GLU A 420 8.39 -25.20 -33.20
C GLU A 420 8.16 -26.16 -32.02
N GLU A 421 7.60 -25.67 -30.90
CA GLU A 421 7.47 -26.43 -29.65
C GLU A 421 6.08 -27.04 -29.40
N LEU A 422 4.99 -26.41 -29.89
CA LEU A 422 3.62 -26.70 -29.43
C LEU A 422 2.57 -26.94 -30.53
N ASP A 423 2.96 -26.89 -31.82
CA ASP A 423 2.10 -26.94 -33.03
C ASP A 423 0.64 -26.46 -32.79
N PRO A 424 0.36 -25.15 -32.91
CA PRO A 424 -0.99 -24.64 -32.74
C PRO A 424 -1.97 -25.17 -33.81
N GLY A 425 -1.48 -25.81 -34.87
CA GLY A 425 -2.26 -26.35 -35.98
C GLY A 425 -2.55 -25.34 -37.09
N ASN A 426 -3.34 -25.78 -38.07
CA ASN A 426 -3.59 -25.05 -39.32
C ASN A 426 -4.13 -23.62 -39.09
N PRO A 427 -3.55 -22.58 -39.73
CA PRO A 427 -4.02 -21.21 -39.64
C PRO A 427 -5.28 -20.98 -40.48
N SER A 428 -6.26 -20.23 -39.94
CA SER A 428 -7.47 -19.81 -40.65
C SER A 428 -7.33 -18.46 -41.37
N ARG A 429 -6.32 -17.67 -41.03
CA ARG A 429 -5.95 -16.35 -41.60
C ARG A 429 -7.13 -15.38 -41.79
N PRO A 430 -7.91 -15.05 -40.74
CA PRO A 430 -9.07 -14.16 -40.86
C PRO A 430 -8.72 -12.65 -40.88
N PHE A 431 -7.47 -12.30 -40.56
CA PHE A 431 -6.99 -10.92 -40.41
C PHE A 431 -5.87 -10.56 -41.37
N GLU A 432 -5.79 -9.27 -41.70
CA GLU A 432 -4.78 -8.66 -42.55
C GLU A 432 -4.26 -7.33 -41.97
N ILE A 433 -3.01 -6.99 -42.31
CA ILE A 433 -2.42 -5.69 -41.98
C ILE A 433 -2.95 -4.66 -42.99
N THR A 434 -3.55 -3.58 -42.46
CA THR A 434 -4.12 -2.49 -43.24
C THR A 434 -3.08 -1.42 -43.59
N ALA A 435 -3.52 -0.28 -44.16
CA ALA A 435 -2.64 0.83 -44.48
C ALA A 435 -1.90 1.35 -43.22
N ALA A 436 -0.60 1.55 -43.34
CA ALA A 436 0.23 2.04 -42.24
C ALA A 436 -0.14 3.46 -41.82
N VAL A 437 -0.10 3.74 -40.52
CA VAL A 437 -0.52 5.01 -39.92
C VAL A 437 0.63 5.61 -39.12
N ASN A 438 0.95 6.88 -39.36
CA ASN A 438 1.94 7.60 -38.57
C ASN A 438 1.26 8.19 -37.32
N VAL A 439 1.85 7.95 -36.14
CA VAL A 439 1.38 8.46 -34.85
C VAL A 439 2.54 9.15 -34.13
N GLN A 440 2.24 10.19 -33.34
CA GLN A 440 3.25 10.99 -32.64
C GLN A 440 2.84 11.20 -31.17
N ASN A 441 3.71 10.86 -30.23
CA ASN A 441 3.47 11.01 -28.80
C ASN A 441 4.76 11.38 -28.07
N VAL A 442 4.63 11.88 -26.83
CA VAL A 442 5.74 12.35 -25.99
C VAL A 442 6.46 11.20 -25.26
N GLY A 443 5.78 10.08 -25.04
CA GLY A 443 6.31 8.92 -24.32
C GLY A 443 6.06 8.97 -22.80
N ASP A 444 5.77 7.82 -22.22
CA ASP A 444 5.35 7.71 -20.82
C ASP A 444 6.47 8.09 -19.81
N VAL A 445 7.74 7.80 -20.11
CA VAL A 445 8.88 8.18 -19.26
C VAL A 445 9.15 9.69 -19.33
N ALA A 446 8.94 10.35 -20.48
CA ALA A 446 9.00 11.81 -20.58
C ALA A 446 7.89 12.51 -19.78
N VAL A 447 6.69 11.90 -19.70
CA VAL A 447 5.63 12.39 -18.80
C VAL A 447 6.02 12.19 -17.32
N MET A 448 6.58 11.02 -16.96
CA MET A 448 7.14 10.76 -15.61
C MET A 448 8.33 11.65 -15.24
N LEU A 449 9.02 12.24 -16.23
CA LEU A 449 10.10 13.20 -16.01
C LEU A 449 9.57 14.58 -15.58
N GLY A 450 8.27 14.85 -15.66
CA GLY A 450 7.65 16.03 -15.05
C GLY A 450 8.18 17.38 -15.57
N LEU A 451 8.71 17.42 -16.80
CA LEU A 451 9.21 18.64 -17.43
C LEU A 451 8.05 19.61 -17.75
N PRO A 452 8.33 20.92 -17.91
CA PRO A 452 7.39 21.86 -18.52
C PRO A 452 6.91 21.36 -19.89
N SER A 453 5.64 21.59 -20.22
CA SER A 453 5.00 21.07 -21.44
C SER A 453 5.72 21.46 -22.74
N THR A 454 6.34 22.63 -22.80
CA THR A 454 7.14 23.08 -23.95
C THR A 454 8.42 22.28 -24.17
N LEU A 455 8.96 21.63 -23.13
CA LEU A 455 10.10 20.73 -23.23
C LEU A 455 9.67 19.27 -23.43
N GLN A 456 8.55 18.86 -22.83
CA GLN A 456 7.90 17.59 -23.17
C GLN A 456 7.57 17.51 -24.67
N GLU A 457 7.06 18.60 -25.26
CA GLU A 457 6.75 18.69 -26.69
C GLU A 457 8.00 18.54 -27.58
N SER A 458 9.18 18.94 -27.09
CA SER A 458 10.46 18.72 -27.80
C SER A 458 10.99 17.28 -27.74
N LEU A 459 10.37 16.43 -26.91
CA LEU A 459 10.64 14.99 -26.77
C LEU A 459 9.61 14.13 -27.54
N ARG A 460 8.79 14.72 -28.41
CA ARG A 460 7.78 13.99 -29.21
C ARG A 460 8.44 13.14 -30.29
N GLU A 461 8.36 11.81 -30.15
CA GLU A 461 8.76 10.88 -31.21
C GLU A 461 7.65 10.69 -32.26
N SER A 462 7.97 10.00 -33.36
CA SER A 462 7.04 9.65 -34.43
C SER A 462 7.27 8.22 -34.89
N VAL A 463 6.23 7.38 -34.87
CA VAL A 463 6.31 5.98 -35.29
C VAL A 463 5.23 5.62 -36.31
N THR A 464 5.51 4.61 -37.12
CA THR A 464 4.59 4.06 -38.12
C THR A 464 3.97 2.77 -37.58
N ILE A 465 2.70 2.80 -37.22
CA ILE A 465 1.97 1.60 -36.78
C ILE A 465 1.30 0.89 -37.96
N HIS A 466 0.99 -0.40 -37.77
CA HIS A 466 0.42 -1.29 -38.77
C HIS A 466 -0.91 -1.90 -38.28
N PRO A 467 -2.05 -1.17 -38.36
CA PRO A 467 -3.32 -1.64 -37.78
C PRO A 467 -3.86 -2.89 -38.48
N VAL A 468 -4.47 -3.77 -37.70
CA VAL A 468 -4.99 -5.07 -38.13
C VAL A 468 -6.52 -5.02 -38.20
N SER A 469 -7.08 -5.52 -39.30
CA SER A 469 -8.53 -5.69 -39.50
C SER A 469 -8.84 -7.08 -40.02
N ASP A 470 -10.11 -7.47 -39.95
CA ASP A 470 -10.61 -8.66 -40.64
C ASP A 470 -10.87 -8.40 -42.14
N SER A 471 -11.19 -9.47 -42.87
CA SER A 471 -11.56 -9.42 -44.30
C SER A 471 -12.84 -8.62 -44.63
N GLN A 472 -13.49 -8.00 -43.64
CA GLN A 472 -14.60 -7.06 -43.81
C GLN A 472 -14.19 -5.61 -43.49
N GLY A 473 -12.90 -5.37 -43.23
CA GLY A 473 -12.34 -4.06 -42.84
C GLY A 473 -12.61 -3.67 -41.38
N ARG A 474 -13.15 -4.57 -40.55
CA ARG A 474 -13.46 -4.30 -39.14
C ARG A 474 -12.18 -4.45 -38.32
N LYS A 475 -11.88 -3.45 -37.46
CA LYS A 475 -10.73 -3.49 -36.54
C LYS A 475 -10.69 -4.81 -35.77
N TRP A 476 -9.49 -5.34 -35.56
CA TRP A 476 -9.26 -6.52 -34.72
C TRP A 476 -9.89 -6.37 -33.33
N ARG A 477 -10.42 -7.47 -32.79
CA ARG A 477 -10.90 -7.62 -31.41
C ARG A 477 -10.52 -9.00 -30.89
N PRO A 478 -10.36 -9.18 -29.56
CA PRO A 478 -10.21 -10.50 -28.98
C PRO A 478 -11.45 -11.36 -29.24
N ASP A 479 -11.23 -12.66 -29.42
CA ASP A 479 -12.30 -13.65 -29.61
C ASP A 479 -12.32 -14.64 -28.43
N PRO A 480 -13.30 -14.54 -27.52
CA PRO A 480 -13.44 -15.48 -26.40
C PRO A 480 -13.59 -16.95 -26.79
N GLN A 481 -13.90 -17.27 -28.06
CA GLN A 481 -13.99 -18.64 -28.58
C GLN A 481 -12.69 -19.13 -29.25
N ALA A 482 -11.63 -18.32 -29.30
CA ALA A 482 -10.31 -18.73 -29.78
C ALA A 482 -9.72 -19.88 -28.94
N ASP A 483 -8.77 -20.63 -29.50
CA ASP A 483 -8.05 -21.71 -28.81
C ASP A 483 -6.76 -21.25 -28.08
N VAL A 484 -6.43 -19.96 -28.19
CA VAL A 484 -5.30 -19.29 -27.51
C VAL A 484 -5.82 -18.08 -26.73
N LEU A 485 -5.40 -17.92 -25.47
CA LEU A 485 -5.64 -16.73 -24.65
C LEU A 485 -4.31 -16.03 -24.34
N VAL A 486 -4.22 -14.72 -24.55
CA VAL A 486 -3.11 -13.88 -24.07
C VAL A 486 -3.52 -13.15 -22.80
N LEU A 487 -2.79 -13.36 -21.72
CA LEU A 487 -2.68 -12.45 -20.59
C LEU A 487 -1.50 -11.51 -20.85
N GLY A 488 -1.67 -10.19 -20.71
CA GLY A 488 -0.61 -9.21 -21.01
C GLY A 488 -0.75 -7.88 -20.29
N ASP A 489 0.33 -7.10 -20.21
CA ASP A 489 0.31 -5.78 -19.58
C ASP A 489 0.29 -4.60 -20.58
N SER A 490 0.88 -3.46 -20.26
CA SER A 490 0.91 -2.28 -21.14
C SER A 490 1.72 -2.50 -22.41
N TYR A 491 2.72 -3.40 -22.39
CA TYR A 491 3.41 -3.87 -23.61
C TYR A 491 2.42 -4.48 -24.63
N SER A 492 1.42 -5.22 -24.14
CA SER A 492 0.33 -5.78 -24.97
C SER A 492 -0.75 -4.77 -25.38
N ASN A 493 -0.77 -3.56 -24.81
CA ASN A 493 -1.79 -2.52 -25.05
C ASN A 493 -1.31 -1.28 -25.82
N ILE A 494 -0.01 -0.94 -25.84
CA ILE A 494 0.49 0.37 -26.32
C ILE A 494 -0.05 0.81 -27.68
N TYR A 495 -0.04 -0.05 -28.70
CA TYR A 495 -0.58 0.26 -30.04
C TYR A 495 -2.00 -0.29 -30.26
N SER A 496 -2.66 -0.74 -29.20
CA SER A 496 -4.02 -1.29 -29.21
C SER A 496 -5.02 -0.28 -28.65
N GLN A 497 -4.65 0.45 -27.58
CA GLN A 497 -5.49 1.40 -26.87
C GLN A 497 -5.11 2.86 -27.18
N GLY A 498 -6.03 3.59 -27.83
CA GLY A 498 -5.82 4.98 -28.25
C GLY A 498 -5.51 5.96 -27.11
N ASP A 499 -5.99 5.71 -25.88
CA ASP A 499 -5.70 6.54 -24.70
C ASP A 499 -4.22 6.60 -24.31
N LEU A 500 -3.42 5.61 -24.74
CA LEU A 500 -1.97 5.60 -24.55
C LEU A 500 -1.24 6.50 -25.57
N GLY A 501 -1.98 7.16 -26.47
CA GLY A 501 -1.46 8.18 -27.41
C GLY A 501 -0.71 7.61 -28.62
N TRP A 502 -0.39 6.32 -28.62
CA TRP A 502 0.39 5.66 -29.67
C TRP A 502 -0.45 4.97 -30.77
N GLY A 503 -1.77 5.09 -30.71
CA GLY A 503 -2.71 4.65 -31.75
C GLY A 503 -3.51 3.40 -31.37
N GLU A 504 -4.12 2.75 -32.37
CA GLU A 504 -5.10 1.68 -32.15
C GLU A 504 -4.95 0.51 -33.12
N GLY A 505 -5.33 -0.69 -32.66
CA GLY A 505 -5.49 -1.89 -33.49
C GLY A 505 -4.19 -2.47 -34.06
N ALA A 506 -3.01 -2.04 -33.61
CA ALA A 506 -1.71 -2.44 -34.14
C ALA A 506 -0.78 -3.12 -33.12
N GLY A 507 -1.23 -3.36 -31.88
CA GLY A 507 -0.41 -3.88 -30.79
C GLY A 507 -0.04 -5.36 -30.89
N PHE A 508 0.69 -5.84 -29.88
CA PHE A 508 1.34 -7.14 -29.91
C PHE A 508 0.38 -8.32 -30.18
N VAL A 509 -0.81 -8.32 -29.57
CA VAL A 509 -1.78 -9.41 -29.75
C VAL A 509 -2.42 -9.37 -31.15
N GLU A 510 -2.68 -8.16 -31.65
CA GLU A 510 -3.17 -7.91 -33.01
C GLU A 510 -2.16 -8.45 -34.05
N GLN A 511 -0.86 -8.17 -33.89
CA GLN A 511 0.20 -8.69 -34.76
C GLN A 511 0.39 -10.21 -34.62
N LEU A 512 0.35 -10.73 -33.38
CA LEU A 512 0.45 -12.17 -33.10
C LEU A 512 -0.69 -12.97 -33.75
N SER A 513 -1.89 -12.38 -33.81
CA SER A 513 -3.06 -12.95 -34.47
C SER A 513 -2.89 -13.06 -35.99
N VAL A 514 -2.14 -12.14 -36.62
CA VAL A 514 -1.71 -12.23 -38.03
C VAL A 514 -0.59 -13.27 -38.20
N GLU A 515 0.44 -13.24 -37.34
CA GLU A 515 1.62 -14.11 -37.42
C GLU A 515 1.29 -15.60 -37.15
N LEU A 516 0.36 -15.89 -36.25
CA LEU A 516 -0.23 -17.24 -36.06
C LEU A 516 -1.38 -17.52 -37.06
N GLY A 517 -1.90 -16.49 -37.73
CA GLY A 517 -2.99 -16.58 -38.70
C GLY A 517 -4.28 -17.15 -38.11
N ARG A 518 -4.74 -16.66 -36.96
CA ARG A 518 -5.92 -17.17 -36.24
C ARG A 518 -6.52 -16.15 -35.27
N PRO A 519 -7.79 -16.29 -34.85
CA PRO A 519 -8.31 -15.57 -33.69
C PRO A 519 -7.53 -15.89 -32.42
N ILE A 520 -7.47 -14.91 -31.51
CA ILE A 520 -6.81 -14.98 -30.20
C ILE A 520 -7.74 -14.30 -29.19
N ASP A 521 -7.91 -14.88 -28.01
CA ASP A 521 -8.58 -14.24 -26.88
C ASP A 521 -7.59 -13.38 -26.07
N ALA A 522 -8.03 -12.32 -25.40
CA ALA A 522 -7.15 -11.46 -24.62
C ALA A 522 -7.77 -10.98 -23.30
N ILE A 523 -6.93 -10.93 -22.26
CA ILE A 523 -7.16 -10.19 -21.01
C ILE A 523 -5.91 -9.35 -20.78
N ARG A 524 -6.00 -8.05 -21.08
CA ARG A 524 -4.89 -7.10 -20.99
C ARG A 524 -5.19 -6.02 -19.96
N MET A 525 -4.20 -5.57 -19.21
CA MET A 525 -4.37 -4.48 -18.24
C MET A 525 -3.14 -3.58 -18.15
N ASN A 526 -3.37 -2.28 -18.12
CA ASN A 526 -2.30 -1.30 -17.95
C ASN A 526 -1.69 -1.40 -16.53
N ALA A 527 -0.44 -1.87 -16.48
CA ALA A 527 0.30 -2.31 -15.30
C ALA A 527 -0.34 -3.44 -14.46
N GLY A 528 0.45 -3.96 -13.52
CA GLY A 528 0.05 -5.05 -12.62
C GLY A 528 0.20 -6.44 -13.23
N GLY A 529 1.00 -6.62 -14.29
CA GLY A 529 1.18 -7.90 -15.01
C GLY A 529 1.46 -9.11 -14.12
N ALA A 530 2.17 -8.95 -13.00
CA ALA A 530 2.38 -10.03 -12.01
C ALA A 530 1.10 -10.62 -11.40
N LEU A 531 -0.02 -9.87 -11.36
CA LEU A 531 -1.22 -10.23 -10.60
C LEU A 531 -2.54 -9.97 -11.34
N SER A 532 -2.76 -8.76 -11.85
CA SER A 532 -4.09 -8.25 -12.20
C SER A 532 -4.77 -9.09 -13.29
N VAL A 533 -4.03 -9.48 -14.32
CA VAL A 533 -4.57 -10.33 -15.41
C VAL A 533 -4.88 -11.77 -14.97
N ARG A 534 -4.09 -12.33 -14.04
CA ARG A 534 -4.40 -13.65 -13.42
C ARG A 534 -5.62 -13.58 -12.53
N ARG A 535 -5.80 -12.47 -11.78
CA ARG A 535 -7.00 -12.23 -10.96
C ARG A 535 -8.23 -12.06 -11.83
N ALA A 536 -8.16 -11.22 -12.88
CA ALA A 536 -9.26 -11.02 -13.82
C ALA A 536 -9.73 -12.32 -14.49
N LEU A 537 -8.80 -13.22 -14.84
CA LEU A 537 -9.10 -14.55 -15.34
C LEU A 537 -9.81 -15.42 -14.29
N ALA A 538 -9.27 -15.53 -13.08
CA ALA A 538 -9.87 -16.31 -11.99
C ALA A 538 -11.28 -15.80 -11.63
N ASP A 539 -11.44 -14.48 -11.54
CA ASP A 539 -12.69 -13.85 -11.18
C ASP A 539 -13.74 -13.98 -12.31
N ALA A 540 -13.32 -14.05 -13.59
CA ALA A 540 -14.23 -14.40 -14.69
C ALA A 540 -14.79 -15.83 -14.55
N ILE A 541 -13.91 -16.81 -14.27
CA ILE A 541 -14.29 -18.21 -14.03
C ILE A 541 -15.21 -18.34 -12.80
N ALA A 542 -14.90 -17.61 -11.72
CA ALA A 542 -15.70 -17.57 -10.50
C ALA A 542 -17.12 -17.00 -10.71
N ARG A 543 -17.29 -16.12 -11.71
CA ARG A 543 -18.58 -15.56 -12.17
C ARG A 543 -19.26 -16.39 -13.26
N GLY A 544 -18.78 -17.60 -13.54
CA GLY A 544 -19.35 -18.50 -14.56
C GLY A 544 -18.95 -18.20 -16.01
N ASN A 545 -18.17 -17.14 -16.27
CA ASN A 545 -17.59 -16.86 -17.58
C ASN A 545 -16.25 -17.61 -17.70
N ASP A 546 -16.33 -18.90 -18.06
CA ASP A 546 -15.15 -19.74 -18.24
C ASP A 546 -14.34 -19.34 -19.48
N ARG A 547 -13.47 -18.34 -19.32
CA ARG A 547 -12.50 -17.89 -20.34
C ARG A 547 -11.43 -18.93 -20.66
N LEU A 548 -11.35 -20.04 -19.93
CA LEU A 548 -10.51 -21.20 -20.27
C LEU A 548 -11.25 -22.25 -21.11
N ALA A 549 -12.57 -22.13 -21.28
CA ALA A 549 -13.33 -23.01 -22.16
C ALA A 549 -12.78 -22.96 -23.60
N GLY A 550 -12.56 -24.15 -24.18
CA GLY A 550 -12.02 -24.33 -25.53
C GLY A 550 -10.56 -23.91 -25.74
N LYS A 551 -9.88 -23.35 -24.73
CA LYS A 551 -8.46 -22.99 -24.83
C LYS A 551 -7.60 -24.25 -24.83
N LYS A 552 -6.53 -24.21 -25.60
CA LYS A 552 -5.40 -25.15 -25.56
C LYS A 552 -4.18 -24.52 -24.89
N MET A 553 -4.08 -23.19 -24.95
CA MET A 553 -2.89 -22.45 -24.54
C MET A 553 -3.24 -21.13 -23.88
N VAL A 554 -2.51 -20.80 -22.81
CA VAL A 554 -2.43 -19.46 -22.23
C VAL A 554 -1.00 -18.94 -22.44
N ILE A 555 -0.90 -17.81 -23.13
CA ILE A 555 0.33 -17.01 -23.21
C ILE A 555 0.25 -15.99 -22.08
N TYR A 556 1.30 -15.87 -21.28
CA TYR A 556 1.36 -14.93 -20.16
C TYR A 556 2.54 -13.98 -20.34
N GLU A 557 2.24 -12.85 -20.95
CA GLU A 557 3.13 -11.70 -21.16
C GLU A 557 3.11 -10.80 -19.91
N PHE A 558 4.29 -10.32 -19.52
CA PHE A 558 4.46 -9.24 -18.55
C PHE A 558 5.87 -8.64 -18.63
N ALA A 559 6.03 -7.38 -18.22
CA ALA A 559 7.34 -6.74 -18.14
C ALA A 559 8.27 -7.43 -17.11
N MET A 560 9.44 -7.90 -17.52
CA MET A 560 10.38 -8.72 -16.73
C MET A 560 10.80 -8.07 -15.39
N HIS A 561 10.79 -6.74 -15.28
CA HIS A 561 11.05 -6.03 -14.03
C HIS A 561 10.06 -6.38 -12.91
N GLN A 562 8.86 -6.87 -13.25
CA GLN A 562 7.86 -7.37 -12.29
C GLN A 562 8.39 -8.57 -11.47
N LEU A 563 9.39 -9.32 -11.96
CA LEU A 563 10.04 -10.38 -11.17
C LEU A 563 10.70 -9.84 -9.90
N SER A 564 11.25 -8.61 -9.94
CA SER A 564 11.87 -7.97 -8.77
C SER A 564 10.89 -7.22 -7.87
N TRP A 565 9.76 -6.72 -8.40
CA TRP A 565 8.93 -5.71 -7.72
C TRP A 565 7.44 -6.05 -7.62
N GLY A 566 6.90 -6.86 -8.52
CA GLY A 566 5.46 -7.19 -8.59
C GLY A 566 4.98 -8.14 -7.48
N ASP A 567 3.67 -8.14 -7.22
CA ASP A 567 3.03 -9.03 -6.26
C ASP A 567 2.70 -10.38 -6.91
N TRP A 568 3.44 -11.42 -6.51
CA TRP A 568 3.30 -12.79 -7.00
C TRP A 568 2.44 -13.61 -6.03
N LYS A 569 1.26 -13.07 -5.70
CA LYS A 569 0.23 -13.77 -4.91
C LYS A 569 -0.29 -14.98 -5.71
N SER A 570 -0.35 -16.13 -5.06
CA SER A 570 -1.03 -17.32 -5.60
C SER A 570 -2.52 -17.07 -5.77
N ILE A 571 -3.11 -17.63 -6.82
CA ILE A 571 -4.52 -17.47 -7.15
C ILE A 571 -5.06 -18.85 -7.54
N ASP A 572 -6.07 -19.32 -6.82
CA ASP A 572 -6.90 -20.44 -7.25
C ASP A 572 -7.86 -19.94 -8.35
N LEU A 573 -7.78 -20.55 -9.54
CA LEU A 573 -8.70 -20.31 -10.66
C LEU A 573 -10.10 -20.89 -10.39
N GLY A 574 -10.22 -21.81 -9.43
CA GLY A 574 -11.47 -22.43 -9.01
C GLY A 574 -12.13 -23.33 -10.06
N THR A 575 -13.21 -24.00 -9.68
CA THR A 575 -14.13 -24.62 -10.64
C THR A 575 -15.19 -23.61 -11.06
N VAL A 576 -15.58 -23.62 -12.34
CA VAL A 576 -16.73 -22.84 -12.85
C VAL A 576 -17.93 -23.00 -11.91
N ALA A 577 -18.46 -21.88 -11.41
CA ALA A 577 -19.64 -21.93 -10.54
C ALA A 577 -20.83 -22.51 -11.33
N PRO A 578 -21.58 -23.49 -10.78
CA PRO A 578 -22.85 -23.88 -11.41
C PRO A 578 -23.79 -22.69 -11.38
N ALA A 579 -24.62 -22.51 -12.42
CA ALA A 579 -25.48 -21.32 -12.57
C ALA A 579 -26.30 -21.01 -11.30
N SER A 580 -26.81 -22.03 -10.61
CA SER A 580 -27.53 -21.91 -9.33
C SER A 580 -26.69 -21.51 -8.10
N LYS A 581 -25.42 -21.13 -8.30
CA LYS A 581 -24.52 -20.53 -7.30
C LYS A 581 -23.86 -19.23 -7.78
N ILE A 582 -24.09 -18.83 -9.03
CA ILE A 582 -23.97 -17.42 -9.37
C ILE A 582 -25.17 -16.76 -8.68
N GLU A 583 -24.96 -15.69 -7.91
CA GLU A 583 -26.10 -14.90 -7.47
C GLU A 583 -26.69 -14.23 -8.71
N GLU A 584 -27.83 -14.72 -9.18
CA GLU A 584 -28.55 -14.23 -10.36
C GLU A 584 -29.08 -12.81 -10.13
N GLY A 585 -28.14 -11.85 -10.11
CA GLY A 585 -28.39 -10.45 -10.38
C GLY A 585 -28.85 -10.37 -11.82
N SER A 586 -30.13 -10.62 -12.01
CA SER A 586 -30.78 -10.72 -13.31
C SER A 586 -30.42 -9.49 -14.13
N ALA A 587 -29.63 -9.68 -15.19
CA ALA A 587 -29.48 -8.66 -16.21
C ALA A 587 -30.88 -8.39 -16.75
N VAL A 588 -31.41 -7.19 -16.47
CA VAL A 588 -32.77 -6.82 -16.86
C VAL A 588 -32.82 -6.81 -18.39
N GLU A 589 -33.39 -7.86 -18.99
CA GLU A 589 -33.30 -8.09 -20.43
C GLU A 589 -33.87 -6.90 -21.20
N GLY A 590 -32.99 -6.16 -21.89
CA GLY A 590 -33.36 -5.00 -22.71
C GLY A 590 -33.53 -3.68 -21.97
N ALA A 591 -33.08 -3.53 -20.72
CA ALA A 591 -33.04 -2.23 -20.04
C ALA A 591 -31.73 -1.46 -20.34
N ASP A 592 -31.88 -0.26 -20.90
CA ASP A 592 -30.84 0.77 -20.83
C ASP A 592 -30.61 1.16 -19.35
N ALA A 593 -29.33 1.30 -18.98
CA ALA A 593 -28.78 1.73 -17.68
C ALA A 593 -29.72 1.80 -16.45
N VAL A 594 -29.58 0.85 -15.52
CA VAL A 594 -30.41 0.75 -14.31
C VAL A 594 -29.92 1.73 -13.24
N VAL A 595 -30.75 2.71 -12.86
CA VAL A 595 -30.44 3.62 -11.74
C VAL A 595 -30.72 2.94 -10.39
N VAL A 596 -29.70 2.89 -9.53
CA VAL A 596 -29.81 2.41 -8.15
C VAL A 596 -29.48 3.50 -7.13
N THR A 597 -30.03 3.36 -5.93
CA THR A 597 -29.52 4.00 -4.71
C THR A 597 -29.03 2.92 -3.75
N GLY A 598 -27.71 2.84 -3.55
CA GLY A 598 -27.05 1.85 -2.70
C GLY A 598 -26.21 2.49 -1.59
N ARG A 599 -25.74 1.69 -0.64
CA ARG A 599 -24.80 2.07 0.42
C ARG A 599 -23.43 1.48 0.11
N ILE A 600 -22.40 2.33 0.03
CA ILE A 600 -21.01 1.89 -0.11
C ILE A 600 -20.60 1.17 1.17
N THR A 601 -20.11 -0.06 1.05
CA THR A 601 -19.57 -0.82 2.20
C THR A 601 -18.07 -1.10 2.08
N ALA A 602 -17.52 -1.07 0.86
CA ALA A 602 -16.08 -1.03 0.60
C ALA A 602 -15.75 -0.23 -0.66
N VAL A 603 -14.54 0.34 -0.73
CA VAL A 603 -14.00 1.04 -1.89
C VAL A 603 -12.48 0.86 -1.93
N SER A 604 -11.91 0.59 -3.10
CA SER A 604 -10.47 0.51 -3.30
C SER A 604 -9.85 1.90 -3.45
N GLY A 605 -8.61 2.08 -2.96
CA GLY A 605 -7.87 3.33 -3.14
C GLY A 605 -7.50 3.63 -4.59
N ILE A 606 -7.08 4.88 -4.84
CA ILE A 606 -6.46 5.34 -6.10
C ILE A 606 -4.93 5.37 -5.96
N PRO A 607 -4.16 5.32 -7.07
CA PRO A 607 -2.77 5.76 -7.04
C PRO A 607 -2.68 7.26 -6.75
N GLU A 608 -1.55 7.74 -6.23
CA GLU A 608 -1.32 9.19 -6.10
C GLU A 608 -1.30 9.84 -7.50
N PRO A 609 -1.89 11.05 -7.69
CA PRO A 609 -1.81 11.78 -8.96
C PRO A 609 -0.37 11.92 -9.48
N GLY A 610 -0.13 11.52 -10.73
CA GLY A 610 1.20 11.50 -11.33
C GLY A 610 2.17 10.44 -10.79
N SER A 611 1.73 9.48 -9.97
CA SER A 611 2.57 8.36 -9.50
C SER A 611 2.76 7.23 -10.50
N THR A 612 1.92 7.17 -11.53
CA THR A 612 1.96 6.19 -12.61
C THR A 612 1.89 6.93 -13.96
N PRO A 613 2.27 6.30 -15.08
CA PRO A 613 2.09 6.92 -16.40
C PRO A 613 0.61 7.02 -16.81
N TYR A 614 -0.27 6.22 -16.19
CA TYR A 614 -1.69 6.20 -16.49
C TYR A 614 -2.38 7.34 -15.77
N ARG A 615 -2.82 8.31 -16.57
CA ARG A 615 -3.68 9.43 -16.12
C ARG A 615 -5.05 8.98 -15.61
N ASP A 616 -5.51 7.80 -16.01
CA ASP A 616 -6.86 7.27 -15.73
C ASP A 616 -6.77 5.94 -15.00
N CYS A 617 -7.50 5.80 -13.89
CA CYS A 617 -7.54 4.59 -13.08
C CYS A 617 -8.96 4.28 -12.61
N ILE A 618 -9.39 3.04 -12.85
CA ILE A 618 -10.66 2.50 -12.39
C ILE A 618 -10.51 1.96 -10.97
N ILE A 619 -11.47 2.27 -10.11
CA ILE A 619 -11.60 1.70 -8.76
C ILE A 619 -12.84 0.81 -8.68
N SER A 620 -12.80 -0.15 -7.77
CA SER A 620 -13.95 -0.98 -7.37
C SER A 620 -14.62 -0.47 -6.10
N VAL A 621 -15.94 -0.54 -6.08
CA VAL A 621 -16.81 -0.14 -4.96
C VAL A 621 -17.80 -1.28 -4.71
N ARG A 622 -17.97 -1.71 -3.45
CA ARG A 622 -19.05 -2.62 -3.04
C ARG A 622 -20.26 -1.80 -2.62
N LEU A 623 -21.42 -2.11 -3.21
CA LEU A 623 -22.71 -1.47 -2.89
C LEU A 623 -23.65 -2.52 -2.31
N ASP A 624 -24.08 -2.30 -1.07
CA ASP A 624 -25.10 -3.09 -0.39
C ASP A 624 -26.37 -2.23 -0.19
N GLU A 625 -27.45 -2.79 0.35
CA GLU A 625 -28.74 -2.10 0.61
C GLU A 625 -29.37 -1.41 -0.63
N ILE A 626 -29.22 -2.04 -1.80
CA ILE A 626 -29.64 -1.54 -3.12
C ILE A 626 -31.16 -1.31 -3.19
N ARG A 627 -31.56 -0.22 -3.84
CA ARG A 627 -32.95 0.10 -4.24
C ARG A 627 -32.95 0.59 -5.68
N THR A 628 -33.81 0.06 -6.55
CA THR A 628 -34.01 0.55 -7.93
C THR A 628 -35.13 1.57 -8.05
N GLU A 629 -35.05 2.39 -9.09
CA GLU A 629 -36.18 3.15 -9.64
C GLU A 629 -36.56 2.57 -11.00
N GLY A 630 -37.15 1.37 -10.99
CA GLY A 630 -37.45 0.57 -12.17
C GLY A 630 -37.89 -0.84 -11.79
N PRO A 631 -37.62 -1.86 -12.63
CA PRO A 631 -37.75 -3.26 -12.24
C PRO A 631 -36.95 -3.60 -10.97
N GLU A 632 -37.38 -4.62 -10.23
CA GLU A 632 -36.63 -5.11 -9.07
C GLU A 632 -35.29 -5.68 -9.50
N PHE A 633 -34.21 -5.19 -8.90
CA PHE A 633 -32.86 -5.71 -9.09
C PHE A 633 -32.63 -6.84 -8.07
N GLY A 634 -32.45 -8.07 -8.54
CA GLY A 634 -32.55 -9.28 -7.71
C GLY A 634 -31.56 -9.39 -6.54
N ASN A 635 -30.40 -8.72 -6.62
CA ASN A 635 -29.35 -8.82 -5.61
C ASN A 635 -29.36 -7.61 -4.66
N SER A 636 -29.21 -7.88 -3.36
CA SER A 636 -29.05 -6.84 -2.32
C SER A 636 -27.65 -6.24 -2.23
N THR A 637 -26.69 -6.83 -2.96
CA THR A 637 -25.25 -6.54 -2.99
C THR A 637 -24.73 -6.57 -4.44
N LEU A 638 -23.86 -5.65 -4.83
CA LEU A 638 -23.15 -5.68 -6.13
C LEU A 638 -21.75 -5.05 -6.09
N MET A 639 -20.96 -5.35 -7.12
CA MET A 639 -19.65 -4.73 -7.37
C MET A 639 -19.77 -3.67 -8.47
N ALA A 640 -19.34 -2.44 -8.20
CA ALA A 640 -19.35 -1.32 -9.12
C ALA A 640 -17.92 -0.89 -9.48
N TYR A 641 -17.64 -0.73 -10.78
CA TYR A 641 -16.45 -0.09 -11.31
C TYR A 641 -16.74 1.35 -11.71
N MET A 642 -15.81 2.25 -11.44
CA MET A 642 -15.93 3.69 -11.77
C MET A 642 -14.55 4.34 -11.84
N TRP A 643 -14.43 5.48 -12.52
CA TRP A 643 -13.19 6.28 -12.52
C TRP A 643 -12.88 6.77 -11.11
N GLY A 644 -11.73 6.40 -10.55
CA GLY A 644 -11.17 7.00 -9.34
C GLY A 644 -10.15 8.10 -9.66
N LEU A 645 -9.39 7.92 -10.74
CA LEU A 645 -8.51 8.92 -11.34
C LEU A 645 -8.91 9.12 -12.81
N LEU A 646 -8.90 10.36 -13.29
CA LEU A 646 -9.13 10.72 -14.68
C LEU A 646 -8.30 11.97 -15.03
N ASP A 647 -7.58 11.99 -16.16
CA ASP A 647 -6.65 13.08 -16.54
C ASP A 647 -5.68 13.50 -15.40
N ASN A 648 -5.17 12.50 -14.67
CA ASN A 648 -4.31 12.66 -13.48
C ASN A 648 -4.95 13.46 -12.33
N ARG A 649 -6.29 13.49 -12.25
CA ARG A 649 -7.05 14.16 -11.18
C ARG A 649 -7.95 13.15 -10.45
N PRO A 650 -8.01 13.17 -9.10
CA PRO A 650 -8.98 12.39 -8.35
C PRO A 650 -10.41 12.80 -8.73
N THR A 651 -11.29 11.83 -8.97
CA THR A 651 -12.71 12.06 -9.20
C THR A 651 -13.48 12.16 -7.88
N ASN A 652 -14.78 12.48 -7.94
CA ASN A 652 -15.68 12.38 -6.79
C ASN A 652 -15.67 10.98 -6.15
N ALA A 653 -15.42 9.92 -6.93
CA ALA A 653 -15.38 8.55 -6.41
C ALA A 653 -14.14 8.24 -5.55
N ALA A 654 -13.01 8.93 -5.77
CA ALA A 654 -11.86 8.84 -4.87
C ALA A 654 -12.17 9.39 -3.46
N ASN A 655 -13.17 10.25 -3.35
CA ASN A 655 -13.66 10.79 -2.08
C ASN A 655 -14.77 9.94 -1.43
N PHE A 656 -15.21 8.85 -2.06
CA PHE A 656 -16.20 7.95 -1.48
C PHE A 656 -15.68 7.24 -0.21
N ARG A 657 -16.58 7.00 0.74
CA ARG A 657 -16.26 6.35 2.03
C ARG A 657 -17.31 5.27 2.38
N PRO A 658 -16.90 4.14 3.00
CA PRO A 658 -17.85 3.18 3.54
C PRO A 658 -18.86 3.82 4.50
N GLY A 659 -20.13 3.44 4.38
CA GLY A 659 -21.28 4.05 5.05
C GLY A 659 -22.02 5.10 4.20
N GLN A 660 -21.39 5.68 3.18
CA GLN A 660 -22.03 6.67 2.31
C GLN A 660 -23.13 6.02 1.45
N ARG A 661 -24.31 6.62 1.39
CA ARG A 661 -25.31 6.29 0.36
C ARG A 661 -25.05 7.09 -0.90
N VAL A 662 -25.08 6.41 -2.04
CA VAL A 662 -24.82 6.98 -3.37
C VAL A 662 -25.90 6.55 -4.35
N ARG A 663 -26.14 7.39 -5.34
CA ARG A 663 -27.08 7.17 -6.44
C ARG A 663 -26.30 7.08 -7.74
N LEU A 664 -26.45 5.97 -8.45
CA LEU A 664 -25.57 5.57 -9.55
C LEU A 664 -26.40 4.96 -10.68
N SER A 665 -26.09 5.39 -11.90
CA SER A 665 -26.54 4.75 -13.14
C SER A 665 -25.65 3.55 -13.43
N LEU A 666 -26.22 2.35 -13.56
CA LEU A 666 -25.49 1.10 -13.74
C LEU A 666 -25.64 0.53 -15.15
N THR A 667 -24.51 0.37 -15.83
CA THR A 667 -24.39 -0.39 -17.08
C THR A 667 -23.71 -1.73 -16.76
N PRO A 668 -24.24 -2.90 -17.18
CA PRO A 668 -23.57 -4.18 -16.98
C PRO A 668 -22.14 -4.15 -17.54
N TRP A 669 -21.15 -4.60 -16.75
CA TRP A 669 -19.73 -4.46 -17.13
C TRP A 669 -19.41 -5.07 -18.50
N THR A 670 -20.06 -6.19 -18.84
CA THR A 670 -19.95 -6.88 -20.14
C THR A 670 -20.33 -6.02 -21.36
N GLN A 671 -21.06 -4.92 -21.19
CA GLN A 671 -21.39 -3.97 -22.27
C GLN A 671 -20.30 -2.91 -22.49
N VAL A 672 -19.38 -2.73 -21.54
CA VAL A 672 -18.32 -1.69 -21.58
C VAL A 672 -16.91 -2.24 -21.39
N GLU A 673 -16.74 -3.52 -21.07
CA GLU A 673 -15.45 -4.19 -20.89
C GLU A 673 -14.55 -4.06 -22.13
N ASP A 674 -15.11 -4.13 -23.34
CA ASP A 674 -14.43 -3.86 -24.62
C ASP A 674 -13.71 -2.50 -24.67
N ARG A 675 -14.21 -1.51 -23.92
CA ARG A 675 -13.65 -0.14 -23.85
C ARG A 675 -12.83 0.08 -22.58
N LEU A 676 -13.34 -0.39 -21.44
CA LEU A 676 -12.85 -0.03 -20.11
C LEU A 676 -11.95 -1.10 -19.46
N GLY A 677 -11.96 -2.33 -19.96
CA GLY A 677 -11.28 -3.47 -19.35
C GLY A 677 -9.75 -3.38 -19.37
N SER A 678 -9.18 -2.63 -20.30
CA SER A 678 -7.73 -2.47 -20.48
C SER A 678 -7.09 -1.41 -19.56
N HIS A 679 -7.87 -0.50 -18.98
CA HIS A 679 -7.33 0.56 -18.11
C HIS A 679 -6.75 0.00 -16.81
N GLN A 680 -5.88 0.77 -16.15
CA GLN A 680 -5.36 0.43 -14.84
C GLN A 680 -6.53 0.31 -13.86
N ARG A 681 -6.66 -0.84 -13.18
CA ARG A 681 -7.75 -1.11 -12.26
C ARG A 681 -7.26 -1.58 -10.90
N ILE A 682 -7.68 -0.90 -9.83
CA ILE A 682 -7.47 -1.33 -8.45
C ILE A 682 -8.78 -1.98 -7.99
N GLU A 683 -8.68 -3.21 -7.47
CA GLU A 683 -9.83 -4.06 -7.12
C GLU A 683 -9.73 -4.51 -5.66
N LEU A 684 -10.86 -4.56 -4.97
CA LEU A 684 -10.99 -5.08 -3.61
C LEU A 684 -10.64 -6.58 -3.55
N ASP A 685 -9.73 -6.94 -2.65
CA ASP A 685 -9.17 -8.29 -2.54
C ASP A 685 -9.99 -9.19 -1.59
N ASP A 686 -11.30 -9.33 -1.89
CA ASP A 686 -12.28 -10.07 -1.09
C ASP A 686 -12.87 -11.26 -1.90
N PRO A 687 -12.74 -12.52 -1.42
CA PRO A 687 -13.30 -13.71 -2.06
C PRO A 687 -14.82 -13.70 -2.31
N GLU A 688 -15.60 -12.94 -1.54
CA GLU A 688 -17.04 -12.78 -1.79
C GLU A 688 -17.29 -11.79 -2.94
N ILE A 689 -16.65 -10.62 -2.90
CA ILE A 689 -16.80 -9.57 -3.92
C ILE A 689 -16.46 -10.09 -5.32
N ARG A 690 -15.42 -10.92 -5.46
CA ARG A 690 -15.00 -11.50 -6.75
C ARG A 690 -16.11 -12.25 -7.48
N ARG A 691 -17.07 -12.85 -6.76
CA ARG A 691 -18.20 -13.61 -7.32
C ARG A 691 -19.39 -12.72 -7.75
N LEU A 692 -19.44 -11.47 -7.29
CA LEU A 692 -20.49 -10.53 -7.66
C LEU A 692 -20.34 -10.15 -9.13
N VAL A 693 -21.44 -10.10 -9.88
CA VAL A 693 -21.43 -9.56 -11.25
C VAL A 693 -21.05 -8.08 -11.19
N PRO A 694 -19.99 -7.63 -11.89
CA PRO A 694 -19.61 -6.23 -11.89
C PRO A 694 -20.50 -5.39 -12.82
N TYR A 695 -20.71 -4.14 -12.42
CA TYR A 695 -21.37 -3.09 -13.20
C TYR A 695 -20.41 -1.92 -13.36
N TRP A 696 -20.47 -1.22 -14.48
CA TRP A 696 -19.94 0.13 -14.59
C TRP A 696 -20.94 1.12 -14.01
N ALA A 697 -20.48 2.06 -13.21
CA ALA A 697 -21.32 2.95 -12.42
C ALA A 697 -20.95 4.42 -12.62
N GLU A 698 -21.91 5.22 -13.07
CA GLU A 698 -21.75 6.67 -13.29
C GLU A 698 -22.66 7.46 -12.31
N PRO A 699 -22.18 8.52 -11.64
CA PRO A 699 -23.03 9.41 -10.86
C PRO A 699 -24.09 10.07 -11.75
N GLU A 700 -25.36 10.05 -11.32
CA GLU A 700 -26.42 10.69 -12.09
C GLU A 700 -26.15 12.20 -12.23
N GLY A 701 -26.19 12.69 -13.48
CA GLY A 701 -25.82 14.06 -13.85
C GLY A 701 -24.50 14.19 -14.62
N SER A 702 -23.64 13.16 -14.67
CA SER A 702 -22.34 13.24 -15.38
C SER A 702 -22.42 12.92 -16.88
N THR A 703 -23.12 13.73 -17.68
CA THR A 703 -22.86 13.76 -19.13
C THR A 703 -21.48 14.38 -19.38
N GLN A 704 -20.67 13.75 -20.24
CA GLN A 704 -19.24 14.06 -20.38
C GLN A 704 -18.94 15.50 -20.86
N THR A 705 -18.58 16.40 -19.94
CA THR A 705 -17.73 17.57 -20.19
C THR A 705 -17.02 18.03 -18.91
N SER A 706 -15.90 18.74 -19.05
CA SER A 706 -15.03 19.20 -17.95
C SER A 706 -14.71 20.69 -18.14
N PRO A 707 -14.46 21.50 -17.09
CA PRO A 707 -14.76 21.31 -15.66
C PRO A 707 -15.74 22.40 -15.13
N LEU A 708 -15.97 22.41 -13.80
CA LEU A 708 -16.77 23.38 -13.04
C LEU A 708 -18.29 23.34 -13.30
N ALA A 709 -19.01 22.74 -12.36
CA ALA A 709 -20.44 22.93 -12.14
C ALA A 709 -20.68 23.06 -10.62
N GLU A 710 -21.70 23.82 -10.22
CA GLU A 710 -21.93 24.24 -8.84
C GLU A 710 -22.57 23.14 -7.97
N PRO A 711 -22.47 23.22 -6.62
CA PRO A 711 -23.18 22.31 -5.73
C PRO A 711 -24.70 22.41 -5.92
N LEU A 712 -25.35 21.29 -6.27
CA LEU A 712 -26.81 21.20 -6.24
C LEU A 712 -27.32 21.34 -4.81
N GLU A 713 -28.39 22.13 -4.63
CA GLU A 713 -28.92 22.46 -3.31
C GLU A 713 -29.31 21.22 -2.47
N PRO A 714 -29.12 21.26 -1.14
CA PRO A 714 -29.45 20.13 -0.26
C PRO A 714 -30.97 19.90 -0.20
N SER A 715 -31.44 18.92 -0.97
CA SER A 715 -32.82 18.45 -0.89
C SER A 715 -33.13 17.91 0.51
N PRO A 716 -34.21 18.35 1.17
CA PRO A 716 -34.32 18.29 2.63
C PRO A 716 -34.42 16.87 3.18
N ALA A 717 -33.68 16.62 4.27
CA ALA A 717 -33.67 15.35 4.97
C ALA A 717 -35.07 14.97 5.45
N ARG A 718 -35.66 13.93 4.85
CA ARG A 718 -36.96 13.38 5.29
C ARG A 718 -36.79 12.58 6.57
N THR A 719 -36.96 13.28 7.69
CA THR A 719 -37.05 12.71 9.03
C THR A 719 -38.17 11.67 9.13
N THR A 720 -37.81 10.44 9.50
CA THR A 720 -38.74 9.39 9.92
C THR A 720 -38.24 8.73 11.20
N GLY A 721 -38.43 9.43 12.32
CA GLY A 721 -38.06 8.98 13.65
C GLY A 721 -38.43 10.05 14.68
N THR A 722 -39.48 9.80 15.47
CA THR A 722 -40.03 10.79 16.41
C THR A 722 -39.23 10.83 17.71
N ASP A 723 -38.17 11.64 17.74
CA ASP A 723 -37.44 11.93 18.99
C ASP A 723 -36.84 13.35 18.95
N SER A 724 -37.68 14.33 19.31
CA SER A 724 -37.41 15.76 19.16
C SER A 724 -36.53 16.32 20.29
N ASP A 725 -35.29 15.87 20.34
CA ASP A 725 -34.26 16.36 21.27
C ASP A 725 -33.52 17.57 20.66
N PRO A 726 -33.67 18.78 21.24
CA PRO A 726 -33.04 19.99 20.70
C PRO A 726 -31.51 19.94 20.67
N PHE A 727 -30.88 19.12 21.52
CA PHE A 727 -29.43 18.93 21.49
C PHE A 727 -29.00 18.20 20.22
N ARG A 728 -29.60 17.04 19.94
CA ARG A 728 -29.28 16.24 18.75
C ARG A 728 -29.67 16.94 17.45
N ALA A 729 -30.82 17.63 17.43
CA ALA A 729 -31.20 18.47 16.30
C ALA A 729 -30.14 19.53 16.00
N GLY A 730 -29.75 20.33 17.01
CA GLY A 730 -28.71 21.35 16.84
C GLY A 730 -27.35 20.78 16.43
N LEU A 731 -26.94 19.61 16.93
CA LEU A 731 -25.70 18.96 16.47
C LEU A 731 -25.79 18.51 15.00
N ILE A 732 -26.93 17.96 14.56
CA ILE A 732 -27.15 17.59 13.15
C ILE A 732 -27.11 18.85 12.28
N ASP A 733 -27.88 19.89 12.62
CA ASP A 733 -27.98 21.12 11.83
C ASP A 733 -26.59 21.75 11.62
N ARG A 734 -25.78 21.86 12.69
CA ARG A 734 -24.42 22.40 12.61
C ARG A 734 -23.42 21.48 11.88
N ALA A 735 -23.63 20.16 11.90
CA ALA A 735 -22.80 19.23 11.15
C ALA A 735 -23.13 19.24 9.66
N THR A 736 -24.41 19.25 9.29
CA THR A 736 -24.86 19.34 7.90
C THR A 736 -24.50 20.69 7.26
N ASP A 737 -24.57 21.78 8.04
CA ASP A 737 -24.06 23.11 7.65
C ASP A 737 -22.55 23.09 7.34
N ALA A 738 -21.75 22.40 8.15
CA ALA A 738 -20.31 22.22 7.92
C ALA A 738 -20.03 21.29 6.71
N GLU A 739 -20.69 20.13 6.62
CA GLU A 739 -20.57 19.22 5.46
C GLU A 739 -20.99 19.91 4.14
N GLY A 740 -21.99 20.79 4.19
CA GLY A 740 -22.42 21.62 3.05
C GLY A 740 -21.38 22.65 2.58
N ARG A 741 -20.42 23.05 3.44
CA ARG A 741 -19.22 23.83 3.09
C ARG A 741 -18.01 22.97 2.76
N GLY A 742 -18.10 21.64 2.89
CA GLY A 742 -16.95 20.74 2.81
C GLY A 742 -16.02 20.77 4.03
N GLU A 743 -16.46 21.37 5.14
CA GLU A 743 -15.70 21.44 6.39
C GLU A 743 -15.76 20.09 7.12
N THR A 744 -14.64 19.67 7.73
CA THR A 744 -14.58 18.49 8.63
C THR A 744 -14.62 18.88 10.11
N VAL A 745 -14.57 20.17 10.41
CA VAL A 745 -14.44 20.76 11.75
C VAL A 745 -15.55 21.79 11.98
N VAL A 746 -16.30 21.67 13.08
CA VAL A 746 -17.30 22.64 13.50
C VAL A 746 -16.70 23.62 14.52
N LYS A 747 -16.82 24.92 14.27
CA LYS A 747 -16.35 25.98 15.19
C LYS A 747 -17.32 26.13 16.38
N GLY A 748 -16.83 25.96 17.60
CA GLY A 748 -17.57 26.18 18.85
C GLY A 748 -17.56 27.64 19.32
N ARG A 749 -18.00 27.88 20.56
CA ARG A 749 -17.73 29.13 21.31
C ARG A 749 -16.24 29.21 21.72
N ASP A 750 -15.71 30.40 21.98
CA ASP A 750 -14.47 30.70 22.71
C ASP A 750 -13.25 29.83 22.32
N GLY A 751 -13.06 29.64 21.02
CA GLY A 751 -11.91 28.93 20.45
C GLY A 751 -11.99 27.40 20.50
N TRP A 752 -13.12 26.82 20.94
CA TRP A 752 -13.39 25.39 20.85
C TRP A 752 -13.62 24.94 19.41
N LEU A 753 -13.15 23.74 19.06
CA LEU A 753 -13.36 23.07 17.77
C LEU A 753 -13.87 21.65 18.00
N TYR A 754 -14.67 21.13 17.06
CA TYR A 754 -15.27 19.78 17.14
C TYR A 754 -15.19 19.04 15.81
N LEU A 755 -15.14 17.71 15.84
CA LEU A 755 -15.27 16.89 14.63
C LEU A 755 -16.74 16.86 14.16
N VAL A 756 -16.96 17.13 12.87
CA VAL A 756 -18.26 16.90 12.21
C VAL A 756 -18.75 15.47 12.42
N GLY A 757 -17.84 14.48 12.32
CA GLY A 757 -18.15 13.08 12.56
C GLY A 757 -18.63 12.75 13.98
N GLU A 758 -18.26 13.56 14.99
CA GLU A 758 -18.74 13.42 16.36
C GLU A 758 -20.18 13.93 16.50
N PHE A 759 -20.47 15.13 15.97
CA PHE A 759 -21.80 15.73 15.98
C PHE A 759 -22.83 14.82 15.29
N LEU A 760 -22.49 14.31 14.10
CA LEU A 760 -23.35 13.37 13.36
C LEU A 760 -23.60 12.08 14.15
N HIS A 761 -22.56 11.52 14.76
CA HIS A 761 -22.65 10.29 15.57
C HIS A 761 -23.60 10.46 16.77
N LEU A 762 -23.53 11.59 17.48
CA LEU A 762 -24.47 11.93 18.55
C LEU A 762 -25.89 12.15 18.00
N GLY A 763 -26.00 12.79 16.83
CA GLY A 763 -27.26 13.05 16.14
C GLY A 763 -28.08 11.80 15.79
N MET A 764 -27.44 10.72 15.33
CA MET A 764 -28.13 9.55 14.76
C MET A 764 -29.13 8.85 15.70
N GLY A 765 -29.00 9.04 17.01
CA GLY A 765 -29.89 8.42 17.99
C GLY A 765 -29.59 6.93 18.24
N ARG A 766 -30.57 6.04 17.96
CA ARG A 766 -30.45 4.58 18.19
C ARG A 766 -29.51 3.90 17.19
N PHE A 767 -28.21 4.03 17.41
CA PHE A 767 -27.19 3.50 16.50
C PHE A 767 -27.02 1.97 16.49
N THR A 768 -27.54 1.26 17.49
CA THR A 768 -27.51 -0.21 17.55
C THR A 768 -28.67 -0.85 16.78
N GLU A 769 -29.90 -0.41 17.05
CA GLU A 769 -31.12 -0.95 16.41
C GLU A 769 -31.22 -0.65 14.92
N GLN A 770 -30.47 0.33 14.40
CA GLN A 770 -30.37 0.60 12.96
C GLN A 770 -29.18 -0.10 12.28
N GLY A 771 -28.18 -0.52 13.04
CA GLY A 771 -27.02 -1.30 12.58
C GLY A 771 -26.02 -0.55 11.67
N PRO A 772 -24.71 -0.86 11.77
CA PRO A 772 -23.74 -0.47 10.77
C PRO A 772 -23.86 -1.40 9.54
N ALA A 773 -24.88 -1.24 8.69
CA ALA A 773 -25.08 -2.10 7.53
C ALA A 773 -23.79 -2.25 6.69
N GLY A 774 -23.41 -3.51 6.44
CA GLY A 774 -22.10 -3.91 5.88
C GLY A 774 -21.07 -4.38 6.91
N GLY A 775 -21.33 -4.29 8.22
CA GLY A 775 -20.45 -4.79 9.28
C GLY A 775 -21.22 -5.51 10.41
N SER A 776 -20.50 -6.20 11.29
CA SER A 776 -21.12 -6.73 12.53
C SER A 776 -21.42 -5.60 13.51
N ASP A 777 -22.43 -5.79 14.37
CA ASP A 777 -22.75 -4.83 15.44
C ASP A 777 -21.51 -4.61 16.33
N PRO A 778 -21.15 -3.37 16.71
CA PRO A 778 -20.09 -3.14 17.69
C PRO A 778 -20.27 -3.96 18.98
N ALA A 779 -21.50 -4.22 19.44
CA ALA A 779 -21.76 -5.12 20.56
C ALA A 779 -21.23 -6.54 20.28
N ASP A 780 -21.56 -7.09 19.10
CA ASP A 780 -21.17 -8.43 18.67
C ASP A 780 -19.65 -8.60 18.61
N ALA A 781 -18.94 -7.59 18.11
CA ALA A 781 -17.48 -7.61 18.00
C ALA A 781 -16.77 -7.37 19.35
N ILE A 782 -17.38 -6.63 20.27
CA ILE A 782 -16.86 -6.45 21.65
C ILE A 782 -17.09 -7.71 22.49
N VAL A 783 -18.27 -8.31 22.41
CA VAL A 783 -18.64 -9.53 23.13
C VAL A 783 -17.84 -10.74 22.62
N ASP A 784 -17.62 -10.86 21.31
CA ASP A 784 -16.73 -11.88 20.73
C ASP A 784 -15.29 -11.77 21.30
N PHE A 785 -14.72 -10.56 21.29
CA PHE A 785 -13.37 -10.34 21.83
C PHE A 785 -13.29 -10.55 23.34
N HIS A 786 -14.33 -10.18 24.10
CA HIS A 786 -14.47 -10.50 25.51
C HIS A 786 -14.43 -12.02 25.76
N GLN A 787 -15.25 -12.79 25.04
CA GLN A 787 -15.33 -14.25 25.16
C GLN A 787 -14.04 -14.96 24.69
N GLN A 788 -13.27 -14.36 23.78
CA GLN A 788 -11.93 -14.85 23.42
C GLN A 788 -10.93 -14.67 24.58
N LEU A 789 -10.88 -13.48 25.17
CA LEU A 789 -9.96 -13.18 26.27
C LEU A 789 -10.34 -13.97 27.54
N GLU A 790 -11.64 -14.12 27.84
CA GLU A 790 -12.11 -14.93 28.97
C GLU A 790 -11.65 -16.40 28.83
N ARG A 791 -11.74 -16.98 27.63
CA ARG A 791 -11.22 -18.33 27.33
C ARG A 791 -9.70 -18.46 27.53
N ALA A 792 -8.95 -17.37 27.39
CA ALA A 792 -7.52 -17.31 27.69
C ALA A 792 -7.21 -17.05 29.19
N GLY A 793 -8.22 -16.80 30.02
CA GLY A 793 -8.04 -16.39 31.43
C GLY A 793 -7.61 -14.93 31.59
N ILE A 794 -7.99 -14.07 30.65
CA ILE A 794 -7.60 -12.66 30.56
C ILE A 794 -8.85 -11.79 30.68
N GLU A 795 -8.81 -10.80 31.56
CA GLU A 795 -9.91 -9.84 31.75
C GLU A 795 -9.95 -8.80 30.62
N LEU A 796 -11.15 -8.36 30.22
CA LEU A 796 -11.33 -7.23 29.29
C LEU A 796 -12.01 -6.05 30.01
N LEU A 797 -11.34 -4.90 30.00
CA LEU A 797 -11.91 -3.60 30.36
C LEU A 797 -12.16 -2.80 29.08
N PHE A 798 -13.43 -2.56 28.74
CA PHE A 798 -13.80 -1.73 27.59
C PHE A 798 -14.04 -0.28 28.02
N VAL A 799 -13.33 0.66 27.39
CA VAL A 799 -13.36 2.09 27.75
C VAL A 799 -13.71 2.92 26.51
N PRO A 800 -15.00 3.20 26.29
CA PRO A 800 -15.43 4.13 25.26
C PRO A 800 -15.08 5.56 25.68
N VAL A 801 -14.24 6.26 24.89
CA VAL A 801 -13.95 7.68 25.14
C VAL A 801 -15.19 8.49 24.81
N PRO A 802 -15.73 9.31 25.73
CA PRO A 802 -16.95 10.06 25.48
C PRO A 802 -16.71 11.18 24.48
N ALA A 803 -17.68 11.40 23.59
CA ALA A 803 -17.67 12.53 22.66
C ALA A 803 -17.51 13.88 23.39
N LYS A 804 -16.63 14.74 22.87
CA LYS A 804 -16.25 16.04 23.42
C LYS A 804 -17.48 16.94 23.67
N ALA A 805 -18.46 16.91 22.77
CA ALA A 805 -19.71 17.65 22.86
C ALA A 805 -20.68 17.13 23.95
N ILE A 806 -20.56 15.89 24.46
CA ILE A 806 -21.33 15.47 25.66
C ILE A 806 -20.79 16.18 26.92
N ILE A 807 -19.49 16.45 26.94
CA ILE A 807 -18.79 17.06 28.09
C ILE A 807 -18.84 18.59 28.02
N TYR A 808 -18.80 19.16 26.82
CA TYR A 808 -18.86 20.60 26.52
C TYR A 808 -20.03 20.98 25.57
N PRO A 809 -21.29 20.60 25.88
CA PRO A 809 -22.44 20.81 25.00
C PRO A 809 -22.77 22.29 24.76
N ASP A 810 -22.53 23.11 25.78
CA ASP A 810 -22.70 24.55 25.82
C ASP A 810 -21.70 25.31 24.93
N GLU A 811 -20.52 24.74 24.70
CA GLU A 811 -19.51 25.28 23.77
C GLU A 811 -19.68 24.72 22.35
N ALA A 812 -20.22 23.50 22.22
CA ALA A 812 -20.60 22.86 20.96
C ALA A 812 -21.81 23.54 20.29
N LEU A 813 -22.82 23.94 21.10
CA LEU A 813 -24.03 24.63 20.66
C LEU A 813 -24.19 25.99 21.38
N PRO A 814 -23.59 27.07 20.84
CA PRO A 814 -23.71 28.39 21.43
C PRO A 814 -25.17 28.88 21.49
N GLY A 815 -25.70 29.03 22.70
CA GLY A 815 -27.09 29.47 22.95
C GLY A 815 -28.08 28.35 23.27
N TRP A 816 -27.63 27.09 23.38
CA TRP A 816 -28.48 25.97 23.79
C TRP A 816 -28.80 26.02 25.29
N GLU A 817 -30.02 26.43 25.64
CA GLU A 817 -30.57 26.40 27.01
C GLU A 817 -31.02 24.99 27.42
N GLY A 818 -30.08 24.04 27.41
CA GLY A 818 -30.34 22.64 27.68
C GLY A 818 -30.85 22.31 29.09
N PRO A 819 -31.31 21.06 29.33
CA PRO A 819 -31.70 20.60 30.66
C PRO A 819 -30.53 20.80 31.63
N ASN A 820 -30.77 21.57 32.71
CA ASN A 820 -29.76 22.01 33.66
C ASN A 820 -28.73 20.91 33.97
N LEU A 821 -27.46 21.13 33.61
CA LEU A 821 -26.40 20.13 33.70
C LEU A 821 -26.12 19.65 35.14
N ALA A 822 -26.57 20.39 36.16
CA ALA A 822 -26.55 19.98 37.57
C ALA A 822 -27.63 18.94 37.95
N SER A 823 -28.65 18.73 37.12
CA SER A 823 -29.74 17.75 37.34
C SER A 823 -29.30 16.28 37.21
N GLY A 824 -28.08 16.02 36.73
CA GLY A 824 -27.55 14.67 36.49
C GLY A 824 -28.01 14.02 35.18
N ALA A 825 -29.03 14.57 34.50
CA ALA A 825 -29.50 14.10 33.20
C ALA A 825 -28.35 14.06 32.17
N ARG A 826 -28.28 12.99 31.37
CA ARG A 826 -27.24 12.72 30.37
C ARG A 826 -27.77 12.90 28.96
N LEU A 827 -26.93 13.47 28.09
CA LEU A 827 -27.25 13.81 26.69
C LEU A 827 -27.03 12.64 25.73
N ASP A 828 -26.59 11.51 26.25
CA ASP A 828 -26.20 10.31 25.53
C ASP A 828 -27.01 9.07 25.99
N PRO A 829 -28.37 9.07 25.84
CA PRO A 829 -29.21 7.96 26.29
C PRO A 829 -28.88 6.64 25.59
N TYR A 830 -28.44 6.69 24.33
CA TYR A 830 -28.12 5.49 23.54
C TYR A 830 -26.77 4.88 23.87
N HIS A 831 -25.79 5.69 24.27
CA HIS A 831 -24.54 5.21 24.85
C HIS A 831 -24.81 4.46 26.16
N GLN A 832 -25.63 5.04 27.05
CA GLN A 832 -26.04 4.36 28.28
C GLN A 832 -26.78 3.03 28.01
N ALA A 833 -27.68 3.00 27.03
CA ALA A 833 -28.37 1.77 26.62
C ALA A 833 -27.39 0.71 26.07
N PHE A 834 -26.48 1.09 25.18
CA PHE A 834 -25.45 0.23 24.61
C PHE A 834 -24.48 -0.31 25.67
N TYR A 835 -23.99 0.53 26.58
CA TYR A 835 -23.12 0.12 27.68
C TYR A 835 -23.86 -0.78 28.69
N SER A 836 -25.17 -0.60 28.86
CA SER A 836 -26.00 -1.51 29.67
C SER A 836 -26.14 -2.89 29.00
N ALA A 837 -26.34 -2.92 27.68
CA ALA A 837 -26.39 -4.15 26.91
C ALA A 837 -25.05 -4.91 26.97
N LEU A 838 -23.92 -4.23 26.76
CA LEU A 838 -22.57 -4.81 26.91
C LEU A 838 -22.36 -5.41 28.31
N ARG A 839 -22.74 -4.71 29.37
CA ARG A 839 -22.64 -5.20 30.76
C ARG A 839 -23.54 -6.41 31.04
N SER A 840 -24.70 -6.51 30.41
CA SER A 840 -25.56 -7.70 30.50
C SER A 840 -24.98 -8.93 29.78
N GLN A 841 -24.00 -8.75 28.90
CA GLN A 841 -23.20 -9.79 28.23
C GLN A 841 -21.84 -10.02 28.91
N GLY A 842 -21.67 -9.57 30.17
CA GLY A 842 -20.45 -9.78 30.98
C GLY A 842 -19.33 -8.74 30.78
N VAL A 843 -19.40 -7.92 29.73
CA VAL A 843 -18.32 -6.98 29.39
C VAL A 843 -18.20 -5.88 30.45
N THR A 844 -17.01 -5.73 31.04
CA THR A 844 -16.73 -4.64 32.00
C THR A 844 -16.52 -3.32 31.25
N VAL A 845 -17.59 -2.53 31.15
CA VAL A 845 -17.57 -1.21 30.50
C VAL A 845 -17.33 -0.09 31.53
N ILE A 846 -16.24 0.67 31.37
CA ILE A 846 -15.89 1.85 32.18
C ILE A 846 -16.41 3.11 31.45
N ASP A 847 -17.41 3.78 32.03
CA ASP A 847 -18.18 4.84 31.38
C ASP A 847 -17.88 6.20 32.01
N LEU A 848 -16.98 6.95 31.36
CA LEU A 848 -16.28 8.11 31.90
C LEU A 848 -17.12 9.39 32.00
N VAL A 849 -18.34 9.43 31.44
CA VAL A 849 -19.14 10.67 31.31
C VAL A 849 -19.45 11.32 32.67
N GLN A 850 -19.71 10.51 33.71
CA GLN A 850 -19.98 11.07 35.05
C GLN A 850 -18.71 11.50 35.78
N ASP A 851 -17.58 10.81 35.55
CA ASP A 851 -16.28 11.17 36.12
C ASP A 851 -15.81 12.51 35.54
N PHE A 852 -15.92 12.69 34.22
CA PHE A 852 -15.64 13.96 33.53
C PHE A 852 -16.63 15.07 33.93
N ARG A 853 -17.93 14.78 34.12
CA ARG A 853 -18.89 15.77 34.64
C ARG A 853 -18.74 16.06 36.13
N ALA A 854 -18.07 15.22 36.90
CA ALA A 854 -17.66 15.55 38.27
C ALA A 854 -16.47 16.53 38.24
N ALA A 855 -15.42 16.21 37.48
CA ALA A 855 -14.24 17.08 37.32
C ALA A 855 -14.61 18.46 36.73
N ARG A 856 -15.43 18.51 35.66
CA ARG A 856 -15.89 19.79 35.08
C ARG A 856 -16.69 20.65 36.07
N ARG A 857 -17.39 20.04 37.03
CA ARG A 857 -18.12 20.76 38.11
C ARG A 857 -17.23 21.17 39.29
N ALA A 858 -16.13 20.48 39.53
CA ALA A 858 -15.14 20.88 40.53
C ALA A 858 -14.33 22.12 40.07
N GLY A 859 -14.19 22.30 38.75
CA GLY A 859 -13.34 23.33 38.15
C GLY A 859 -11.88 22.87 38.04
N GLY A 860 -11.13 23.56 37.18
CA GLY A 860 -9.77 23.18 36.79
C GLY A 860 -9.61 23.24 35.27
N ASP A 861 -8.57 22.57 34.77
CA ASP A 861 -8.23 22.57 33.35
C ASP A 861 -9.29 21.88 32.47
N PRO A 862 -9.40 22.24 31.19
CA PRO A 862 -10.24 21.52 30.23
C PRO A 862 -9.90 20.02 30.19
N LEU A 863 -10.93 19.19 30.11
CA LEU A 863 -10.80 17.72 30.00
C LEU A 863 -10.58 17.26 28.55
N PHE A 864 -10.84 18.16 27.60
CA PHE A 864 -10.43 18.05 26.21
C PHE A 864 -9.67 19.31 25.83
N CYS A 865 -8.64 19.16 25.00
CA CYS A 865 -7.99 20.28 24.35
C CYS A 865 -9.04 21.06 23.54
N ARG A 866 -9.02 22.40 23.54
CA ARG A 866 -10.07 23.19 22.86
C ARG A 866 -10.00 22.99 21.35
N ARG A 867 -8.79 22.98 20.79
CA ARG A 867 -8.48 22.99 19.35
C ARG A 867 -7.99 21.66 18.77
N ASP A 868 -8.02 20.60 19.58
CA ASP A 868 -7.67 19.22 19.20
C ASP A 868 -8.85 18.28 19.49
N SER A 869 -8.90 17.11 18.85
CA SER A 869 -9.96 16.10 19.03
C SER A 869 -9.80 15.29 20.32
N HIS A 870 -8.60 15.24 20.90
CA HIS A 870 -8.28 14.39 22.04
C HIS A 870 -8.58 15.01 23.41
N TRP A 871 -8.61 14.14 24.42
CA TRP A 871 -8.65 14.53 25.82
C TRP A 871 -7.35 15.23 26.27
N SER A 872 -7.37 15.92 27.42
CA SER A 872 -6.17 16.56 27.99
C SER A 872 -5.32 15.63 28.88
N GLY A 873 -4.15 16.09 29.34
CA GLY A 873 -3.37 15.40 30.38
C GLY A 873 -4.15 15.25 31.70
N THR A 874 -4.85 16.29 32.14
CA THR A 874 -5.74 16.23 33.33
C THR A 874 -6.82 15.15 33.19
N ALA A 875 -7.40 14.98 31.99
CA ALA A 875 -8.32 13.87 31.73
C ALA A 875 -7.61 12.52 31.66
N SER A 876 -6.41 12.43 31.07
CA SER A 876 -5.59 11.21 31.02
C SER A 876 -5.28 10.67 32.42
N ARG A 877 -4.96 11.55 33.38
CA ARG A 877 -4.81 11.18 34.80
C ARG A 877 -6.12 10.65 35.40
N ILE A 878 -7.24 11.36 35.22
CA ILE A 878 -8.56 10.95 35.74
C ILE A 878 -8.97 9.58 35.18
N VAL A 879 -8.69 9.31 33.90
CA VAL A 879 -8.96 8.03 33.25
C VAL A 879 -8.06 6.92 33.83
N ALA A 880 -6.78 7.19 34.09
CA ALA A 880 -5.88 6.24 34.74
C ALA A 880 -6.35 5.86 36.16
N GLU A 881 -6.61 6.86 37.02
CA GLU A 881 -7.15 6.70 38.37
C GLU A 881 -8.42 5.82 38.32
N ARG A 882 -9.34 6.16 37.41
CA ARG A 882 -10.63 5.49 37.26
C ARG A 882 -10.52 4.04 36.78
N ILE A 883 -9.58 3.74 35.89
CA ILE A 883 -9.28 2.37 35.43
C ILE A 883 -8.66 1.56 36.56
N VAL A 884 -7.67 2.12 37.25
CA VAL A 884 -6.99 1.39 38.32
C VAL A 884 -7.94 1.10 39.48
N ASP A 885 -8.86 2.00 39.86
CA ASP A 885 -9.89 1.72 40.86
C ASP A 885 -10.76 0.47 40.56
N VAL A 886 -10.94 0.09 39.28
CA VAL A 886 -11.70 -1.12 38.89
C VAL A 886 -10.90 -2.41 39.12
N ILE A 887 -9.56 -2.34 39.16
CA ILE A 887 -8.65 -3.50 39.24
C ILE A 887 -7.69 -3.50 40.44
N ARG A 888 -7.63 -2.43 41.23
CA ARG A 888 -6.75 -2.27 42.42
C ARG A 888 -6.92 -3.39 43.46
N SER A 889 -8.07 -4.06 43.46
CA SER A 889 -8.41 -5.20 44.33
C SER A 889 -8.02 -6.59 43.77
N ARG A 890 -7.55 -6.70 42.52
CA ARG A 890 -7.12 -7.98 41.93
C ARG A 890 -5.74 -8.35 42.49
N SER A 891 -5.57 -9.60 42.95
CA SER A 891 -4.33 -10.01 43.62
C SER A 891 -3.09 -9.81 42.73
N TRP A 892 -3.20 -10.12 41.44
CA TRP A 892 -2.09 -9.97 40.48
C TRP A 892 -1.56 -8.53 40.36
N VAL A 893 -2.38 -7.49 40.64
CA VAL A 893 -1.91 -6.09 40.66
C VAL A 893 -1.03 -5.82 41.89
N GLN A 894 -1.33 -6.49 43.01
CA GLN A 894 -0.59 -6.39 44.28
C GLN A 894 0.64 -7.32 44.32
N GLU A 895 0.68 -8.33 43.43
CA GLU A 895 1.79 -9.27 43.27
C GLU A 895 2.92 -8.70 42.38
N GLU A 896 2.63 -7.70 41.53
CA GLU A 896 3.59 -7.13 40.59
C GLU A 896 4.65 -6.23 41.22
N ARG A 897 5.83 -6.20 40.59
CA ARG A 897 6.96 -5.43 41.10
C ARG A 897 6.75 -3.92 40.87
N GLN A 898 6.40 -3.25 41.94
CA GLN A 898 6.33 -1.78 42.02
C GLN A 898 7.67 -1.11 41.64
N VAL A 899 7.57 0.01 40.93
CA VAL A 899 8.64 0.88 40.44
C VAL A 899 8.40 2.28 41.02
N GLU A 900 9.44 2.89 41.60
CA GLU A 900 9.34 4.25 42.15
C GLU A 900 9.27 5.30 41.02
N MET A 901 8.13 6.00 40.95
CA MET A 901 7.82 7.01 39.95
C MET A 901 7.42 8.33 40.63
N THR A 902 7.60 9.43 39.92
CA THR A 902 7.22 10.78 40.35
C THR A 902 6.63 11.56 39.16
N THR A 903 5.84 12.58 39.45
CA THR A 903 5.34 13.52 38.44
C THR A 903 6.11 14.84 38.48
N GLU A 904 6.22 15.50 37.34
CA GLU A 904 6.68 16.88 37.22
C GLU A 904 5.72 17.65 36.32
N ARG A 905 5.11 18.71 36.87
CA ARG A 905 4.19 19.57 36.12
C ARG A 905 4.95 20.56 35.25
N ARG A 906 4.57 20.65 33.97
CA ARG A 906 5.13 21.61 33.00
C ARG A 906 4.01 22.18 32.12
N THR A 907 4.06 23.48 31.86
CA THR A 907 3.29 24.12 30.78
C THR A 907 3.81 23.64 29.42
N VAL A 908 2.91 23.28 28.52
CA VAL A 908 3.21 22.88 27.14
C VAL A 908 2.27 23.62 26.18
N GLU A 909 2.84 24.15 25.10
CA GLU A 909 2.11 24.76 23.99
C GLU A 909 1.80 23.68 22.93
N ILE A 910 0.55 23.57 22.50
CA ILE A 910 0.11 22.56 21.52
C ILE A 910 -0.59 23.20 20.32
N TYR A 911 -0.44 22.62 19.12
CA TYR A 911 -1.19 23.01 17.93
C TYR A 911 -2.11 21.88 17.48
N GLY A 912 -3.39 21.97 17.84
CA GLY A 912 -4.33 20.85 17.75
C GLY A 912 -4.67 20.37 16.33
N ASP A 913 -5.00 19.08 16.19
CA ASP A 913 -5.41 18.48 14.91
C ASP A 913 -6.64 19.16 14.27
N LEU A 914 -7.62 19.63 15.04
CA LEU A 914 -8.79 20.34 14.50
C LEU A 914 -8.43 21.73 13.99
N ALA A 915 -7.51 22.44 14.65
CA ALA A 915 -6.99 23.71 14.15
C ALA A 915 -6.17 23.51 12.86
N ARG A 916 -5.32 22.46 12.81
CA ARG A 916 -4.58 22.05 11.60
C ARG A 916 -5.52 21.72 10.44
N ASN A 917 -6.59 20.95 10.70
CA ASN A 917 -7.58 20.55 9.69
C ASN A 917 -8.50 21.69 9.25
N LEU A 918 -8.74 22.69 10.11
CA LEU A 918 -9.54 23.86 9.78
C LEU A 918 -8.74 24.92 8.99
N ALA A 919 -7.42 24.96 9.16
CA ALA A 919 -6.50 25.89 8.49
C ALA A 919 -6.83 27.39 8.65
N ASP A 920 -7.59 27.75 9.68
CA ASP A 920 -8.00 29.13 10.00
C ASP A 920 -6.99 29.78 10.97
N PRO A 921 -6.26 30.86 10.57
CA PRO A 921 -5.27 31.52 11.42
C PRO A 921 -5.80 32.05 12.75
N ALA A 922 -7.11 32.25 12.92
CA ALA A 922 -7.70 32.63 14.20
C ALA A 922 -7.59 31.52 15.28
N PHE A 923 -7.25 30.29 14.89
CA PHE A 923 -7.12 29.13 15.77
C PHE A 923 -5.67 28.63 15.79
N GLY A 924 -4.76 29.41 16.37
CA GLY A 924 -3.36 29.03 16.58
C GLY A 924 -3.15 27.99 17.70
N THR A 925 -2.02 28.06 18.38
CA THR A 925 -1.65 27.23 19.54
C THR A 925 -2.47 27.49 20.81
N GLU A 926 -2.56 26.50 21.69
CA GLU A 926 -3.07 26.67 23.07
C GLU A 926 -2.09 26.11 24.11
N GLU A 927 -1.90 26.82 25.22
CA GLU A 927 -1.11 26.36 26.37
C GLU A 927 -1.96 25.49 27.32
N MET A 928 -1.33 24.47 27.91
CA MET A 928 -1.90 23.69 29.02
C MET A 928 -0.83 23.07 29.92
N GLU A 929 -1.21 22.79 31.17
CA GLU A 929 -0.37 22.07 32.12
C GLU A 929 -0.46 20.56 31.90
N LEU A 930 0.69 19.89 31.84
CA LEU A 930 0.82 18.43 31.77
C LEU A 930 1.67 17.91 32.94
N ASP A 931 1.27 16.77 33.52
CA ASP A 931 1.97 16.10 34.62
C ASP A 931 2.84 14.95 34.08
N PHE A 932 4.12 15.22 33.80
CA PHE A 932 5.05 14.24 33.22
C PHE A 932 5.47 13.18 34.23
N VAL A 933 5.25 11.90 33.92
CA VAL A 933 5.62 10.74 34.75
C VAL A 933 7.03 10.27 34.43
N GLN A 934 7.88 10.21 35.45
CA GLN A 934 9.31 9.88 35.33
C GLN A 934 9.80 9.04 36.52
N ARG A 935 10.88 8.27 36.36
CA ARG A 935 11.43 7.45 37.45
C ARG A 935 12.01 8.32 38.57
N GLN A 936 11.73 7.96 39.82
CA GLN A 936 12.06 8.78 41.00
C GLN A 936 13.58 8.86 41.31
N ALA A 937 14.40 7.99 40.70
CA ALA A 937 15.83 7.83 41.02
C ALA A 937 16.79 8.06 39.83
N THR A 938 16.34 8.71 38.75
CA THR A 938 17.13 8.94 37.53
C THR A 938 17.47 10.43 37.35
N ASP A 939 18.76 10.73 37.13
CA ASP A 939 19.26 12.05 36.69
C ASP A 939 20.11 11.86 35.40
N PRO A 940 19.65 12.30 34.22
CA PRO A 940 18.38 13.01 33.97
C PRO A 940 17.13 12.13 34.19
N PRO A 941 15.93 12.73 34.34
CA PRO A 941 14.68 11.97 34.48
C PRO A 941 14.37 11.08 33.27
N GLU A 942 13.98 9.83 33.54
CA GLU A 942 13.63 8.83 32.51
C GLU A 942 12.10 8.61 32.44
N PRO A 943 11.43 8.88 31.30
CA PRO A 943 10.02 8.57 31.09
C PRO A 943 9.70 7.06 31.10
N ILE A 944 8.47 6.71 31.45
CA ILE A 944 8.06 5.32 31.67
C ILE A 944 7.66 4.63 30.35
N ARG A 945 8.66 4.08 29.64
CA ARG A 945 8.42 3.33 28.39
C ARG A 945 7.59 2.05 28.62
N PRO A 946 6.57 1.76 27.78
CA PRO A 946 5.81 0.51 27.82
C PRO A 946 6.68 -0.74 27.62
N THR A 947 6.21 -1.90 28.11
CA THR A 947 6.95 -3.17 28.02
C THR A 947 6.06 -4.36 27.63
N GLU A 948 6.45 -5.14 26.62
CA GLU A 948 5.71 -6.33 26.18
C GLU A 948 5.59 -7.42 27.27
N SER A 949 6.43 -7.36 28.31
CA SER A 949 6.38 -8.24 29.49
C SER A 949 5.29 -7.90 30.50
N SER A 950 4.68 -6.71 30.44
CA SER A 950 3.67 -6.27 31.42
C SER A 950 2.41 -7.14 31.41
N PRO A 951 1.80 -7.50 32.55
CA PRO A 951 0.54 -8.23 32.59
C PRO A 951 -0.67 -7.41 32.11
N PHE A 952 -0.53 -6.08 31.98
CA PHE A 952 -1.60 -5.17 31.59
C PHE A 952 -1.34 -4.62 30.18
N LEU A 953 -2.19 -4.98 29.20
CA LEU A 953 -2.06 -4.56 27.81
C LEU A 953 -3.12 -3.50 27.45
N VAL A 954 -2.67 -2.34 26.99
CA VAL A 954 -3.52 -1.28 26.43
C VAL A 954 -3.63 -1.43 24.92
N LEU A 955 -4.86 -1.59 24.43
CA LEU A 955 -5.26 -1.45 23.03
C LEU A 955 -5.96 -0.10 22.87
N ALA A 956 -5.52 0.75 21.93
CA ALA A 956 -6.10 2.09 21.78
C ALA A 956 -6.05 2.65 20.35
N ASP A 957 -6.85 3.69 20.10
CA ASP A 957 -6.58 4.68 19.06
C ASP A 957 -5.57 5.74 19.53
N SER A 958 -5.53 6.90 18.87
CA SER A 958 -4.66 8.03 19.20
C SER A 958 -4.90 8.63 20.60
N HIS A 959 -6.01 8.33 21.28
CA HIS A 959 -6.17 8.63 22.71
C HIS A 959 -5.16 7.86 23.61
N GLY A 960 -4.59 6.75 23.12
CA GLY A 960 -3.47 6.06 23.76
C GLY A 960 -2.08 6.53 23.30
N LEU A 961 -2.02 7.53 22.40
CA LEU A 961 -0.77 8.12 21.87
C LEU A 961 -0.60 9.59 22.28
N ILE A 962 -1.69 10.33 22.48
CA ILE A 962 -1.70 11.73 22.91
C ILE A 962 -0.90 11.92 24.21
N PHE A 963 0.03 12.86 24.20
CA PHE A 963 1.01 13.15 25.27
C PHE A 963 1.95 11.99 25.67
N HIS A 964 1.90 10.85 24.97
CA HIS A 964 2.78 9.69 25.17
C HIS A 964 3.81 9.54 24.04
N ALA A 965 3.42 9.77 22.80
CA ALA A 965 4.18 9.35 21.61
C ALA A 965 5.12 10.41 21.02
N GLY A 966 5.06 11.67 21.46
CA GLY A 966 5.80 12.79 20.88
C GLY A 966 5.26 13.26 19.52
N GLY A 967 6.03 14.13 18.84
CA GLY A 967 5.72 14.65 17.52
C GLY A 967 4.34 15.32 17.44
N ASP A 968 3.52 14.92 16.46
CA ASP A 968 2.16 15.44 16.24
C ASP A 968 1.16 15.10 17.36
N MET A 969 1.54 14.24 18.32
CA MET A 969 0.83 13.91 19.56
C MET A 969 1.27 14.76 20.78
N HIS A 970 1.96 15.89 20.51
CA HIS A 970 2.30 17.01 21.40
C HIS A 970 3.34 16.77 22.51
N ALA A 971 3.36 15.61 23.17
CA ALA A 971 4.30 15.34 24.26
C ALA A 971 4.64 13.85 24.44
N THR A 972 5.60 13.57 25.32
CA THR A 972 6.06 12.23 25.69
C THR A 972 6.14 12.12 27.21
N GLY A 973 5.50 11.10 27.80
CA GLY A 973 5.55 10.85 29.24
C GLY A 973 4.43 11.46 30.08
N ALA A 974 3.41 12.08 29.46
CA ALA A 974 2.26 12.69 30.14
C ALA A 974 0.90 12.19 29.58
N GLY A 975 0.90 11.06 28.87
CA GLY A 975 -0.29 10.45 28.30
C GLY A 975 -0.92 9.41 29.23
N LEU A 976 -2.04 8.84 28.78
CA LEU A 976 -2.73 7.80 29.56
C LEU A 976 -1.86 6.56 29.87
N PRO A 977 -0.99 6.03 28.97
CA PRO A 977 -0.10 4.92 29.31
C PRO A 977 0.86 5.24 30.46
N ASP A 978 1.30 6.50 30.56
CA ASP A 978 2.22 6.99 31.58
C ASP A 978 1.53 7.12 32.94
N HIS A 979 0.33 7.73 32.96
CA HIS A 979 -0.49 7.82 34.18
C HIS A 979 -1.01 6.45 34.65
N LEU A 980 -1.32 5.52 33.73
CA LEU A 980 -1.63 4.14 34.11
C LEU A 980 -0.43 3.45 34.77
N ALA A 981 0.79 3.68 34.26
CA ALA A 981 1.99 3.13 34.86
C ALA A 981 2.27 3.71 36.27
N LEU A 982 1.97 5.00 36.48
CA LEU A 982 2.01 5.64 37.80
C LEU A 982 1.01 5.01 38.79
N GLU A 983 -0.27 4.91 38.41
CA GLU A 983 -1.34 4.43 39.29
C GLU A 983 -1.28 2.91 39.56
N LEU A 984 -0.73 2.12 38.63
CA LEU A 984 -0.40 0.70 38.83
C LEU A 984 0.92 0.48 39.57
N GLY A 985 1.82 1.47 39.54
CA GLY A 985 3.21 1.35 39.99
C GLY A 985 4.10 0.48 39.11
N PHE A 986 3.66 0.06 37.92
CA PHE A 986 4.48 -0.69 36.95
C PHE A 986 4.14 -0.35 35.50
N PRO A 987 5.09 -0.41 34.55
CA PRO A 987 4.83 -0.07 33.14
C PRO A 987 3.77 -0.96 32.50
N VAL A 988 2.88 -0.37 31.70
CA VAL A 988 1.91 -1.11 30.86
C VAL A 988 2.57 -1.69 29.61
N ASP A 989 1.86 -2.57 28.88
CA ASP A 989 2.12 -2.85 27.47
C ASP A 989 1.17 -2.01 26.58
N LEU A 990 1.59 -1.65 25.37
CA LEU A 990 0.85 -0.74 24.48
C LEU A 990 0.82 -1.20 23.02
N ILE A 991 -0.38 -1.39 22.47
CA ILE A 991 -0.66 -1.48 21.03
C ILE A 991 -1.69 -0.40 20.70
N ALA A 992 -1.19 0.78 20.33
CA ALA A 992 -2.01 1.91 19.92
C ALA A 992 -1.71 2.30 18.47
N VAL A 993 -2.71 2.83 17.77
CA VAL A 993 -2.64 3.20 16.34
C VAL A 993 -3.34 4.53 16.09
N ARG A 994 -2.92 5.27 15.06
CA ARG A 994 -3.66 6.45 14.59
C ARG A 994 -4.89 5.98 13.79
N GLY A 995 -6.04 6.66 13.93
CA GLY A 995 -7.31 6.26 13.30
C GLY A 995 -8.27 5.51 14.25
N SER A 996 -9.09 4.58 13.74
CA SER A 996 -10.09 3.88 14.56
C SER A 996 -9.49 2.74 15.40
N GLY A 997 -9.72 2.80 16.71
CA GLY A 997 -9.30 1.77 17.69
C GLY A 997 -10.15 0.50 17.66
N ALA A 998 -11.20 0.44 16.83
CA ALA A 998 -12.14 -0.67 16.77
C ALA A 998 -11.52 -1.97 16.21
N ASN A 999 -10.84 -1.90 15.07
CA ASN A 999 -10.29 -3.10 14.39
C ASN A 999 -8.76 -3.16 14.47
N ALA A 1000 -8.06 -2.08 14.13
CA ALA A 1000 -6.61 -2.11 13.88
C ALA A 1000 -5.73 -2.55 15.08
N PRO A 1001 -6.00 -2.15 16.35
CA PRO A 1001 -5.28 -2.70 17.50
C PRO A 1001 -5.49 -4.21 17.67
N ARG A 1002 -6.73 -4.70 17.52
CA ARG A 1002 -7.06 -6.13 17.60
C ARG A 1002 -6.47 -6.94 16.44
N MET A 1003 -6.45 -6.40 15.21
CA MET A 1003 -5.74 -7.01 14.08
C MET A 1003 -4.23 -7.09 14.31
N THR A 1004 -3.64 -6.07 14.94
CA THR A 1004 -2.21 -6.07 15.28
C THR A 1004 -1.89 -7.13 16.33
N LEU A 1005 -2.75 -7.29 17.33
CA LEU A 1005 -2.65 -8.35 18.33
C LEU A 1005 -2.88 -9.75 17.72
N ALA A 1006 -3.86 -9.92 16.81
CA ALA A 1006 -4.12 -11.17 16.10
C ALA A 1006 -2.97 -11.62 15.19
N ARG A 1007 -2.16 -10.68 14.66
CA ARG A 1007 -0.94 -10.97 13.90
C ARG A 1007 0.21 -11.45 14.78
N ASN A 1008 0.16 -11.22 16.10
CA ASN A 1008 1.14 -11.72 17.07
C ASN A 1008 0.44 -12.19 18.36
N PRO A 1009 -0.33 -13.30 18.32
CA PRO A 1009 -1.13 -13.76 19.46
C PRO A 1009 -0.25 -14.20 20.64
N ASN A 1010 1.04 -14.48 20.40
CA ASN A 1010 2.02 -14.70 21.46
C ASN A 1010 2.18 -13.51 22.41
N ARG A 1011 1.80 -12.28 22.00
CA ARG A 1011 1.81 -11.09 22.87
C ARG A 1011 0.68 -11.09 23.91
N LEU A 1012 -0.29 -12.01 23.85
CA LEU A 1012 -1.20 -12.29 24.97
C LEU A 1012 -0.56 -13.17 26.07
N ARG A 1013 0.62 -13.77 25.84
CA ARG A 1013 1.27 -14.66 26.81
C ARG A 1013 1.67 -13.89 28.08
N GLY A 1014 1.09 -14.30 29.21
CA GLY A 1014 1.36 -13.69 30.52
C GLY A 1014 0.51 -12.47 30.85
N LYS A 1015 -0.34 -12.01 29.93
CA LYS A 1015 -1.31 -10.95 30.23
C LYS A 1015 -2.35 -11.46 31.24
N ARG A 1016 -2.81 -10.56 32.09
CA ARG A 1016 -3.91 -10.76 33.06
C ARG A 1016 -5.13 -9.93 32.70
N CYS A 1017 -4.91 -8.76 32.09
CA CYS A 1017 -5.96 -7.85 31.70
C CYS A 1017 -5.59 -7.12 30.40
N VAL A 1018 -6.59 -6.94 29.54
CA VAL A 1018 -6.56 -6.06 28.37
C VAL A 1018 -7.47 -4.88 28.64
N LEU A 1019 -6.92 -3.68 28.56
CA LEU A 1019 -7.65 -2.43 28.48
C LEU A 1019 -7.87 -2.12 27.00
N TRP A 1020 -9.11 -1.87 26.58
CA TRP A 1020 -9.41 -1.51 25.19
C TRP A 1020 -10.16 -0.19 25.12
N ILE A 1021 -9.47 0.81 24.58
CA ILE A 1021 -9.90 2.20 24.47
C ILE A 1021 -10.36 2.44 23.03
N VAL A 1022 -11.55 3.00 22.87
CA VAL A 1022 -12.12 3.33 21.55
C VAL A 1022 -12.89 4.65 21.63
N ASN A 1023 -12.59 5.60 20.76
CA ASN A 1023 -13.36 6.85 20.67
C ASN A 1023 -14.83 6.58 20.26
N ALA A 1024 -15.82 7.11 20.99
CA ALA A 1024 -17.24 6.77 20.80
C ALA A 1024 -17.77 6.90 19.36
N PRO A 1025 -17.42 7.92 18.55
CA PRO A 1025 -17.79 7.97 17.14
C PRO A 1025 -17.38 6.75 16.32
N SER A 1026 -16.33 6.03 16.72
CA SER A 1026 -15.91 4.77 16.10
C SER A 1026 -16.96 3.65 16.23
N LEU A 1027 -17.85 3.71 17.23
CA LEU A 1027 -18.98 2.77 17.37
C LEU A 1027 -19.89 2.80 16.13
N THR A 1028 -19.94 3.91 15.40
CA THR A 1028 -20.86 4.11 14.27
C THR A 1028 -20.19 4.55 12.97
N ARG A 1029 -18.95 5.07 13.03
CA ARG A 1029 -18.18 5.59 11.88
C ARG A 1029 -16.85 4.85 11.65
N THR A 1030 -16.69 3.63 12.16
CA THR A 1030 -15.53 2.79 11.80
C THR A 1030 -15.61 2.38 10.33
N ILE A 1031 -14.57 2.76 9.57
CA ILE A 1031 -14.38 2.40 8.16
C ILE A 1031 -14.27 0.88 8.05
N GLY A 1032 -15.09 0.26 7.19
CA GLY A 1032 -15.19 -1.20 7.05
C GLY A 1032 -16.01 -1.91 8.15
N GLY A 1033 -16.72 -1.16 9.00
CA GLY A 1033 -17.56 -1.70 10.06
C GLY A 1033 -16.77 -2.34 11.21
N TRP A 1034 -17.47 -2.87 12.22
CA TRP A 1034 -16.82 -3.64 13.28
C TRP A 1034 -16.67 -5.10 12.84
N GLN A 1035 -15.49 -5.66 13.09
CA GLN A 1035 -15.16 -7.04 12.72
C GLN A 1035 -14.96 -7.92 13.96
N LYS A 1036 -15.51 -9.14 13.93
CA LYS A 1036 -15.05 -10.25 14.79
C LYS A 1036 -13.70 -10.71 14.26
N ILE A 1037 -12.69 -10.74 15.14
CA ILE A 1037 -11.29 -10.98 14.78
C ILE A 1037 -10.80 -12.08 15.71
N GLN A 1038 -10.35 -13.21 15.18
CA GLN A 1038 -9.73 -14.25 16.00
C GLN A 1038 -8.35 -13.77 16.47
N VAL A 1039 -8.28 -13.40 17.74
CA VAL A 1039 -7.06 -12.96 18.46
C VAL A 1039 -6.53 -14.08 19.34
N VAL A 1040 -7.41 -14.83 20.00
CA VAL A 1040 -7.08 -16.06 20.74
C VAL A 1040 -7.40 -17.25 19.83
N PRO A 1041 -6.41 -18.11 19.48
CA PRO A 1041 -6.62 -19.28 18.61
C PRO A 1041 -7.75 -20.22 19.08
#